data_AF-A0A7R9CZI7-F1
#
_entry.id   AF-A0A7R9CZI7-F1
#
_cell.length_a   1.000
_cell.length_b   1.000
_cell.length_c   1.000
_cell.angle_alpha   90.00
_cell.angle_beta   90.00
_cell.angle_gamma   90.00
#
_symmetry.space_group_name_H-M   'P 1'
#
loop_
_entity.id
_entity.type
_entity.pdbx_description
1 polymer ?
#
loop_
_entity_poly.entity_id
_entity_poly.type
_entity_poly.pdbx_seq_one_letter_code
_entity_poly.pdbx_strand_id
1 'polypeptide(L)'
;MAVILEKTDSAYFPCFKTLFRNIVAALAEAKDIVLYLKPLMKHLALLEDTDFSEVTPFLRPLLYTVCLIWAHSCYYCNSSKIIVLLRQICNLLINQAKKFLDPASIFQSDVDEAKQRVQLSLSTLKIFRELFDEYKERLPEFFTGREPMPWTFHPNIVFERFQSFLDRLNTVQSFFNTVIEFMKLEKVEIGGLKGRILSSRIVAVFAEFNEHISVFACKTYDVLNPEDEAFVQDYVEFQSRIRDLDRRLASVLCQAFDDCCNLESVFKVRCLECRSLAVSGLSSGLIEIVGSVLDRPLIKDEFTGKYKYIVEMLEVELSTTQSLYTKQITTLAKYGWMPVDKNLPTVAGALRWAYQLRQRITIPVTSFRALQHPVVSSPEGQEVFKKYENILELLAQFEKEFFESWVKVVPGQCERKLKLPLLLRRASNQELALNFDPESQPDDTVVSDQPDDTVVSDQPDDTEVSDQPDDTVVSDQPDDIVVSDQPDDTVVSDQPDDTEVSDQPDDTVVSDQPDDTVFELVQEEVDEIDKHVEQAQTALDWNSSGTYVVDGHNSSWDETNLWSYIERLHGLVHSLETRVQRTQSNVEQIRNIMSAWLKMPVFQRRDGKKDTLLCIEDRHEHTQRRYAEISAAATEIHRLLDDNLKLFGMEGEPESPRWLAYVAFVDAIVSESLLRTIGCRYGSFTYAF
;
A
#
# COMPACT_ATOMS: atom_id res chain seq x y z
N MET A 1 39.25 23.44 -93.34
CA MET A 1 39.75 22.08 -93.63
C MET A 1 38.83 21.30 -94.56
N ALA A 2 37.60 20.92 -94.16
CA ALA A 2 36.67 20.10 -94.96
C ALA A 2 36.59 20.46 -96.46
N VAL A 3 36.23 21.70 -96.77
CA VAL A 3 36.08 22.23 -98.15
C VAL A 3 37.39 22.17 -98.98
N ILE A 4 38.55 22.12 -98.32
CA ILE A 4 39.86 21.99 -99.01
C ILE A 4 40.10 20.52 -99.38
N LEU A 5 39.83 19.58 -98.47
CA LEU A 5 39.94 18.13 -98.72
C LEU A 5 38.95 17.66 -99.78
N GLU A 6 37.74 18.24 -99.78
CA GLU A 6 36.69 17.99 -100.79
C GLU A 6 37.10 18.52 -102.18
N LYS A 7 37.67 19.73 -102.27
CA LYS A 7 38.14 20.32 -103.53
C LYS A 7 39.47 19.77 -104.06
N THR A 8 40.17 18.94 -103.28
CA THR A 8 41.43 18.28 -103.68
C THR A 8 41.26 16.78 -103.89
N ASP A 9 40.00 16.30 -103.89
CA ASP A 9 39.61 14.89 -104.05
C ASP A 9 40.44 13.91 -103.20
N SER A 10 40.71 14.34 -101.96
CA SER A 10 41.68 13.67 -101.10
C SER A 10 41.15 12.33 -100.58
N ALA A 11 41.95 11.27 -100.68
CA ALA A 11 41.63 9.94 -100.16
C ALA A 11 41.27 9.93 -98.65
N TYR A 12 41.69 10.95 -97.89
CA TYR A 12 41.32 11.12 -96.47
C TYR A 12 39.94 11.76 -96.26
N PHE A 13 39.32 12.35 -97.28
CA PHE A 13 38.05 13.06 -97.15
C PHE A 13 36.87 12.17 -96.66
N PRO A 14 36.68 10.91 -97.13
CA PRO A 14 35.63 10.03 -96.60
C PRO A 14 35.83 9.69 -95.11
N CYS A 15 37.09 9.50 -94.69
CA CYS A 15 37.45 9.26 -93.29
C CYS A 15 37.17 10.51 -92.44
N PHE A 16 37.61 11.68 -92.90
CA PHE A 16 37.33 12.97 -92.24
C PHE A 16 35.82 13.25 -92.13
N LYS A 17 35.05 12.97 -93.19
CA LYS A 17 33.58 13.16 -93.24
C LYS A 17 32.87 12.24 -92.24
N THR A 18 33.33 10.99 -92.11
CA THR A 18 32.82 10.03 -91.12
C THR A 18 33.15 10.46 -89.70
N LEU A 19 34.40 10.83 -89.44
CA LEU A 19 34.87 11.31 -88.13
C LEU A 19 34.14 12.60 -87.71
N PHE A 20 33.97 13.56 -88.62
CA PHE A 20 33.23 14.79 -88.38
C PHE A 20 31.75 14.52 -88.05
N ARG A 21 31.08 13.63 -88.81
CA ARG A 21 29.70 13.21 -88.51
C ARG A 21 29.60 12.59 -87.11
N ASN A 22 30.52 11.71 -86.75
CA ASN A 22 30.53 11.04 -85.44
C ASN A 22 30.77 12.05 -84.31
N ILE A 23 31.66 13.04 -84.49
CA ILE A 23 31.88 14.13 -83.52
C ILE A 23 30.63 15.01 -83.37
N VAL A 24 29.95 15.37 -84.47
CA VAL A 24 28.72 16.17 -84.42
C VAL A 24 27.59 15.40 -83.71
N ALA A 25 27.45 14.10 -83.95
CA ALA A 25 26.49 13.24 -83.26
C ALA A 25 26.80 13.14 -81.75
N ALA A 26 28.06 12.85 -81.38
CA ALA A 26 28.49 12.78 -79.98
C ALA A 26 28.35 14.13 -79.25
N LEU A 27 28.57 15.25 -79.94
CA LEU A 27 28.35 16.60 -79.39
C LEU A 27 26.85 16.91 -79.19
N ALA A 28 25.96 16.38 -80.03
CA ALA A 28 24.51 16.50 -79.84
C ALA A 28 24.04 15.64 -78.65
N GLU A 29 24.49 14.39 -78.58
CA GLU A 29 24.23 13.49 -77.43
C GLU A 29 24.72 14.10 -76.11
N ALA A 30 25.97 14.58 -76.07
CA ALA A 30 26.54 15.18 -74.86
C ALA A 30 25.76 16.43 -74.41
N LYS A 31 25.27 17.26 -75.35
CA LYS A 31 24.45 18.43 -75.03
C LYS A 31 23.08 18.05 -74.47
N ASP A 32 22.41 17.04 -75.03
CA ASP A 32 21.13 16.53 -74.53
C ASP A 32 21.28 15.97 -73.10
N ILE A 33 22.26 15.09 -72.90
CA ILE A 33 22.54 14.48 -71.59
C ILE A 33 22.88 15.53 -70.53
N VAL A 34 23.75 16.50 -70.85
CA VAL A 34 24.09 17.59 -69.91
C VAL A 34 22.90 18.50 -69.63
N LEU A 35 22.04 18.78 -70.61
CA LEU A 35 20.82 19.58 -70.42
C LEU A 35 19.87 18.91 -69.42
N TYR A 36 19.60 17.61 -69.58
CA TYR A 36 18.66 16.88 -68.73
C TYR A 36 19.24 16.45 -67.38
N LEU A 37 20.54 16.17 -67.24
CA LEU A 37 21.14 15.85 -65.93
C LEU A 37 21.39 17.08 -65.03
N LYS A 38 21.50 18.29 -65.59
CA LYS A 38 21.83 19.50 -64.82
C LYS A 38 20.85 19.84 -63.68
N PRO A 39 19.52 19.65 -63.80
CA PRO A 39 18.59 19.78 -62.68
C PRO A 39 18.85 18.76 -61.55
N LEU A 40 19.16 17.50 -61.91
CA LEU A 40 19.37 16.43 -60.94
C LEU A 40 20.53 16.71 -59.97
N MET A 41 21.58 17.39 -60.45
CA MET A 41 22.73 17.79 -59.61
C MET A 41 22.30 18.62 -58.38
N LYS A 42 21.24 19.42 -58.47
CA LYS A 42 20.72 20.18 -57.32
C LYS A 42 20.09 19.28 -56.27
N HIS A 43 19.33 18.26 -56.70
CA HIS A 43 18.70 17.30 -55.80
C HIS A 43 19.74 16.36 -55.16
N LEU A 44 20.80 16.00 -55.90
CA LEU A 44 21.90 15.19 -55.37
C LEU A 44 22.78 15.97 -54.38
N ALA A 45 23.12 17.23 -54.66
CA ALA A 45 23.86 18.07 -53.71
C ALA A 45 23.06 18.30 -52.42
N LEU A 46 21.76 18.63 -52.54
CA LEU A 46 20.88 18.78 -51.38
C LEU A 46 20.79 17.48 -50.55
N LEU A 47 20.77 16.31 -51.20
CA LEU A 47 20.81 15.00 -50.53
C LEU A 47 22.18 14.70 -49.87
N GLU A 48 23.25 15.37 -50.28
CA GLU A 48 24.61 15.18 -49.77
C GLU A 48 24.95 16.14 -48.63
N ASP A 49 24.42 17.36 -48.70
CA ASP A 49 24.56 18.44 -47.71
C ASP A 49 23.59 18.33 -46.52
N THR A 50 22.45 17.65 -46.67
CA THR A 50 21.44 17.47 -45.60
C THR A 50 21.75 16.25 -44.70
N ASP A 51 21.51 16.40 -43.40
CA ASP A 51 21.66 15.30 -42.43
C ASP A 51 20.68 14.16 -42.72
N PHE A 52 21.16 12.91 -42.56
CA PHE A 52 20.43 11.72 -42.99
C PHE A 52 19.05 11.56 -42.33
N SER A 53 18.87 12.08 -41.11
CA SER A 53 17.58 12.11 -40.41
C SER A 53 16.49 12.88 -41.16
N GLU A 54 16.86 13.87 -41.97
CA GLU A 54 15.93 14.71 -42.75
C GLU A 54 15.93 14.39 -44.25
N VAL A 55 16.59 13.31 -44.70
CA VAL A 55 16.69 12.94 -46.13
C VAL A 55 15.35 12.56 -46.76
N THR A 56 14.42 11.98 -45.99
CA THR A 56 13.18 11.34 -46.48
C THR A 56 12.32 12.22 -47.42
N PRO A 57 12.04 13.51 -47.13
CA PRO A 57 11.24 14.36 -48.02
C PRO A 57 11.89 14.62 -49.38
N PHE A 58 13.21 14.53 -49.50
CA PHE A 58 13.96 14.82 -50.73
C PHE A 58 14.02 13.62 -51.70
N LEU A 59 13.77 12.39 -51.22
CA LEU A 59 13.74 11.17 -52.02
C LEU A 59 12.68 11.22 -53.14
N ARG A 60 11.48 11.76 -52.83
CA ARG A 60 10.36 11.83 -53.77
C ARG A 60 10.62 12.84 -54.92
N PRO A 61 11.03 14.10 -54.67
CA PRO A 61 11.51 15.01 -55.70
C PRO A 61 12.68 14.47 -56.55
N LEU A 62 13.61 13.73 -55.94
CA LEU A 62 14.75 13.11 -56.63
C LEU A 62 14.27 12.08 -57.66
N LEU A 63 13.46 11.09 -57.25
CA LEU A 63 12.95 10.05 -58.14
C LEU A 63 12.01 10.62 -59.21
N TYR A 64 11.16 11.59 -58.87
CA TYR A 64 10.33 12.33 -59.83
C TYR A 64 11.19 13.00 -60.93
N THR A 65 12.30 13.63 -60.55
CA THR A 65 13.24 14.24 -61.51
C THR A 65 13.93 13.18 -62.39
N VAL A 66 14.29 12.02 -61.84
CA VAL A 66 14.84 10.89 -62.62
C VAL A 66 13.83 10.37 -63.65
N CYS A 67 12.54 10.28 -63.31
CA CYS A 67 11.48 9.87 -64.23
C CYS A 67 11.26 10.90 -65.36
N LEU A 68 11.28 12.20 -65.04
CA LEU A 68 11.23 13.26 -66.06
C LEU A 68 12.42 13.20 -67.03
N ILE A 69 13.63 12.95 -66.53
CA ILE A 69 14.84 12.80 -67.36
C ILE A 69 14.72 11.61 -68.31
N TRP A 70 14.19 10.48 -67.81
CA TRP A 70 13.95 9.28 -68.61
C TRP A 70 12.93 9.50 -69.73
N ALA A 71 11.82 10.21 -69.46
CA ALA A 71 10.77 10.44 -70.45
C ALA A 71 11.14 11.48 -71.53
N HIS A 72 11.94 12.51 -71.19
CA HIS A 72 12.19 13.66 -72.07
C HIS A 72 13.52 13.60 -72.84
N SER A 73 14.58 13.03 -72.28
CA SER A 73 15.88 12.94 -72.98
C SER A 73 15.80 12.00 -74.19
N CYS A 74 16.47 12.38 -75.27
CA CYS A 74 16.53 11.56 -76.49
C CYS A 74 17.70 10.56 -76.50
N TYR A 75 18.69 10.75 -75.62
CA TYR A 75 19.91 9.93 -75.56
C TYR A 75 20.15 9.27 -74.19
N TYR A 76 19.46 9.70 -73.14
CA TYR A 76 19.59 9.12 -71.79
C TYR A 76 18.57 7.99 -71.49
N CYS A 77 17.54 7.83 -72.32
CA CYS A 77 16.52 6.77 -72.29
C CYS A 77 17.05 5.37 -72.68
N ASN A 78 18.18 4.97 -72.09
CA ASN A 78 18.87 3.70 -72.32
C ASN A 78 19.06 2.96 -70.98
N SER A 79 18.64 1.69 -70.92
CA SER A 79 18.68 0.86 -69.71
C SER A 79 20.05 0.86 -69.02
N SER A 80 21.15 0.81 -69.77
CA SER A 80 22.52 0.83 -69.21
C SER A 80 22.86 2.15 -68.52
N LYS A 81 22.29 3.29 -68.96
CA LYS A 81 22.55 4.62 -68.36
C LYS A 81 21.75 4.80 -67.07
N ILE A 82 20.47 4.43 -67.07
CA ILE A 82 19.61 4.53 -65.88
C ILE A 82 20.01 3.54 -64.78
N ILE A 83 20.45 2.32 -65.12
CA ILE A 83 20.99 1.34 -64.16
C ILE A 83 22.18 1.94 -63.39
N VAL A 84 23.13 2.57 -64.11
CA VAL A 84 24.29 3.20 -63.47
C VAL A 84 23.86 4.35 -62.57
N LEU A 85 22.93 5.21 -63.01
CA LEU A 85 22.44 6.33 -62.21
C LEU A 85 21.78 5.87 -60.91
N LEU A 86 20.82 4.94 -61.00
CA LEU A 86 20.10 4.42 -59.84
C LEU A 86 21.06 3.72 -58.87
N ARG A 87 22.07 2.98 -59.37
CA ARG A 87 23.08 2.34 -58.53
C ARG A 87 23.96 3.37 -57.80
N GLN A 88 24.27 4.51 -58.41
CA GLN A 88 25.00 5.58 -57.71
C GLN A 88 24.12 6.35 -56.70
N ILE A 89 22.82 6.51 -56.96
CA ILE A 89 21.88 7.02 -55.95
C ILE A 89 21.81 6.05 -54.75
N CYS A 90 21.75 4.74 -55.00
CA CYS A 90 21.83 3.73 -53.94
C CYS A 90 23.14 3.82 -53.14
N ASN A 91 24.30 3.94 -53.82
CA ASN A 91 25.59 4.12 -53.16
C ASN A 91 25.66 5.41 -52.31
N LEU A 92 25.08 6.52 -52.79
CA LEU A 92 25.03 7.79 -52.04
C LEU A 92 24.19 7.64 -50.76
N LEU A 93 23.02 7.00 -50.84
CA LEU A 93 22.17 6.73 -49.68
C LEU A 93 22.85 5.77 -48.68
N ILE A 94 23.55 4.73 -49.16
CA ILE A 94 24.35 3.83 -48.30
C ILE A 94 25.48 4.61 -47.61
N ASN A 95 26.18 5.49 -48.32
CA ASN A 95 27.27 6.28 -47.75
C ASN A 95 26.78 7.28 -46.69
N GLN A 96 25.65 7.96 -46.92
CA GLN A 96 25.06 8.86 -45.93
C GLN A 96 24.51 8.10 -44.71
N ALA A 97 23.90 6.93 -44.91
CA ALA A 97 23.49 6.05 -43.80
C ALA A 97 24.71 5.57 -42.98
N LYS A 98 25.83 5.18 -43.64
CA LYS A 98 27.08 4.84 -42.94
C LYS A 98 27.66 6.03 -42.15
N LYS A 99 27.65 7.23 -42.73
CA LYS A 99 28.11 8.47 -42.07
C LYS A 99 27.27 8.83 -40.83
N PHE A 100 25.96 8.57 -40.87
CA PHE A 100 25.02 8.83 -39.76
C PHE A 100 25.07 7.77 -38.66
N LEU A 101 25.34 6.51 -39.01
CA LEU A 101 25.45 5.41 -38.07
C LEU A 101 26.83 5.32 -37.39
N ASP A 102 27.89 5.69 -38.12
CA ASP A 102 29.31 5.50 -37.78
C ASP A 102 29.69 4.06 -37.38
N PRO A 103 30.31 3.27 -38.29
CA PRO A 103 30.75 1.91 -37.98
C PRO A 103 31.67 1.79 -36.74
N ALA A 104 32.40 2.84 -36.37
CA ALA A 104 33.36 2.79 -35.26
C ALA A 104 32.71 2.98 -33.87
N SER A 105 31.69 3.83 -33.76
CA SER A 105 31.05 4.17 -32.48
C SER A 105 29.69 3.50 -32.25
N ILE A 106 29.05 2.89 -33.27
CA ILE A 106 27.70 2.32 -33.17
C ILE A 106 27.49 1.30 -32.02
N PHE A 107 28.53 0.55 -31.61
CA PHE A 107 28.49 -0.38 -30.46
C PHE A 107 29.07 0.19 -29.15
N GLN A 108 29.47 1.47 -29.15
CA GLN A 108 30.07 2.18 -28.02
C GLN A 108 29.19 3.35 -27.54
N SER A 109 28.31 3.88 -28.41
CA SER A 109 27.23 4.80 -28.06
C SER A 109 26.12 4.10 -27.26
N ASP A 110 25.20 4.89 -26.71
CA ASP A 110 24.00 4.37 -26.03
C ASP A 110 23.20 3.40 -26.93
N VAL A 111 22.65 2.36 -26.31
CA VAL A 111 22.00 1.23 -26.99
C VAL A 111 20.66 1.63 -27.60
N ASP A 112 19.86 2.45 -26.91
CA ASP A 112 18.57 2.90 -27.42
C ASP A 112 18.75 4.01 -28.47
N GLU A 113 19.74 4.89 -28.31
CA GLU A 113 20.12 5.87 -29.34
C GLU A 113 20.63 5.19 -30.62
N ALA A 114 21.56 4.23 -30.51
CA ALA A 114 22.08 3.47 -31.64
C ALA A 114 20.96 2.70 -32.37
N LYS A 115 20.06 2.06 -31.61
CA LYS A 115 18.87 1.39 -32.16
C LYS A 115 17.95 2.35 -32.90
N GLN A 116 17.70 3.55 -32.37
CA GLN A 116 16.87 4.57 -33.03
C GLN A 116 17.53 5.04 -34.34
N ARG A 117 18.86 5.28 -34.35
CA ARG A 117 19.59 5.63 -35.57
C ARG A 117 19.54 4.50 -36.62
N VAL A 118 19.62 3.23 -36.22
CA VAL A 118 19.43 2.06 -37.11
C VAL A 118 17.98 1.93 -37.60
N GLN A 119 16.98 2.17 -36.75
CA GLN A 119 15.57 2.17 -37.13
C GLN A 119 15.25 3.25 -38.18
N LEU A 120 15.76 4.46 -37.99
CA LEU A 120 15.62 5.57 -38.94
C LEU A 120 16.37 5.30 -40.26
N SER A 121 17.54 4.66 -40.18
CA SER A 121 18.27 4.19 -41.37
C SER A 121 17.46 3.16 -42.17
N LEU A 122 16.89 2.17 -41.49
CA LEU A 122 16.05 1.16 -42.12
C LEU A 122 14.75 1.72 -42.71
N SER A 123 14.09 2.67 -42.05
CA SER A 123 12.84 3.25 -42.56
C SER A 123 13.08 4.14 -43.78
N THR A 124 14.05 5.07 -43.74
CA THR A 124 14.39 5.94 -44.87
C THR A 124 14.81 5.14 -46.12
N LEU A 125 15.57 4.05 -45.94
CA LEU A 125 15.99 3.18 -47.05
C LEU A 125 14.84 2.31 -47.59
N LYS A 126 13.91 1.86 -46.74
CA LYS A 126 12.68 1.16 -47.18
C LYS A 126 11.74 2.10 -47.94
N ILE A 127 11.55 3.33 -47.46
CA ILE A 127 10.77 4.38 -48.15
C ILE A 127 11.38 4.71 -49.53
N PHE A 128 12.70 4.80 -49.66
CA PHE A 128 13.34 4.96 -50.99
C PHE A 128 12.99 3.81 -51.94
N ARG A 129 12.94 2.56 -51.43
CA ARG A 129 12.61 1.39 -52.24
C ARG A 129 11.13 1.36 -52.64
N GLU A 130 10.24 1.67 -51.70
CA GLU A 130 8.79 1.78 -51.94
C GLU A 130 8.49 2.89 -52.97
N LEU A 131 9.11 4.06 -52.84
CA LEU A 131 9.02 5.15 -53.82
C LEU A 131 9.57 4.76 -55.19
N PHE A 132 10.65 3.96 -55.26
CA PHE A 132 11.18 3.49 -56.54
C PHE A 132 10.18 2.58 -57.26
N ASP A 133 9.56 1.63 -56.57
CA ASP A 133 8.56 0.75 -57.19
C ASP A 133 7.25 1.53 -57.50
N GLU A 134 6.82 2.51 -56.67
CA GLU A 134 5.73 3.45 -57.01
C GLU A 134 6.01 4.19 -58.34
N TYR A 135 7.18 4.83 -58.44
CA TYR A 135 7.55 5.60 -59.63
C TYR A 135 7.80 4.75 -60.88
N LYS A 136 8.19 3.49 -60.70
CA LYS A 136 8.34 2.52 -61.79
C LYS A 136 7.00 2.10 -62.39
N GLU A 137 5.96 1.92 -61.57
CA GLU A 137 4.60 1.65 -62.05
C GLU A 137 3.98 2.88 -62.71
N ARG A 138 4.17 4.06 -62.10
CA ARG A 138 3.68 5.35 -62.60
C ARG A 138 4.48 5.92 -63.77
N LEU A 139 5.56 5.26 -64.18
CA LEU A 139 6.47 5.71 -65.24
C LEU A 139 5.79 6.11 -66.57
N PRO A 140 4.67 5.48 -67.02
CA PRO A 140 3.93 5.93 -68.21
C PRO A 140 3.32 7.32 -68.10
N GLU A 141 2.97 7.81 -66.90
CA GLU A 141 2.36 9.13 -66.67
C GLU A 141 3.26 10.29 -67.16
N PHE A 142 4.57 10.05 -67.19
CA PHE A 142 5.59 11.06 -67.51
C PHE A 142 5.78 11.29 -69.03
N PHE A 143 5.24 10.41 -69.88
CA PHE A 143 5.45 10.46 -71.33
C PHE A 143 4.41 11.34 -72.03
N THR A 144 4.79 12.56 -72.38
CA THR A 144 3.96 13.46 -73.20
C THR A 144 4.34 13.36 -74.68
N GLY A 145 3.42 12.86 -75.52
CA GLY A 145 3.60 12.79 -76.98
C GLY A 145 4.61 11.74 -77.50
N ARG A 146 4.98 10.74 -76.68
CA ARG A 146 5.79 9.58 -77.05
C ARG A 146 5.21 8.30 -76.47
N GLU A 147 5.51 7.15 -77.07
CA GLU A 147 5.18 5.86 -76.47
C GLU A 147 5.96 5.66 -75.15
N PRO A 148 5.33 5.14 -74.08
CA PRO A 148 5.98 4.96 -72.79
C PRO A 148 7.01 3.83 -72.85
N MET A 149 8.26 4.14 -72.53
CA MET A 149 9.35 3.15 -72.44
C MET A 149 9.52 2.70 -70.98
N PRO A 150 9.09 1.48 -70.59
CA PRO A 150 9.25 0.97 -69.23
C PRO A 150 10.71 0.60 -68.91
N TRP A 151 11.06 0.58 -67.63
CA TRP A 151 12.38 0.13 -67.16
C TRP A 151 12.53 -1.40 -67.26
N THR A 152 13.23 -1.84 -68.31
CA THR A 152 13.44 -3.25 -68.67
C THR A 152 14.76 -3.79 -68.10
N PHE A 153 14.85 -3.90 -66.77
CA PHE A 153 15.99 -4.54 -66.10
C PHE A 153 15.57 -5.34 -64.85
N HIS A 154 16.34 -6.37 -64.50
CA HIS A 154 16.12 -7.14 -63.28
C HIS A 154 16.55 -6.32 -62.05
N PRO A 155 15.73 -6.23 -60.97
CA PRO A 155 16.02 -5.33 -59.85
C PRO A 155 17.41 -5.49 -59.23
N ASN A 156 17.89 -6.73 -59.07
CA ASN A 156 19.21 -7.00 -58.46
C ASN A 156 20.37 -6.25 -59.13
N ILE A 157 20.30 -6.00 -60.45
CA ILE A 157 21.37 -5.30 -61.20
C ILE A 157 21.61 -3.87 -60.66
N VAL A 158 20.59 -3.26 -60.04
CA VAL A 158 20.65 -1.97 -59.36
C VAL A 158 20.75 -2.15 -57.83
N PHE A 159 19.96 -3.06 -57.27
CA PHE A 159 19.65 -3.10 -55.83
C PHE A 159 20.34 -4.21 -55.03
N GLU A 160 21.13 -5.11 -55.62
CA GLU A 160 21.80 -6.21 -54.90
C GLU A 160 22.58 -5.71 -53.66
N ARG A 161 23.54 -4.81 -53.86
CA ARG A 161 24.33 -4.18 -52.78
C ARG A 161 23.46 -3.40 -51.76
N PHE A 162 22.36 -2.81 -52.22
CA PHE A 162 21.42 -2.06 -51.38
C PHE A 162 20.60 -2.98 -50.48
N GLN A 163 20.16 -4.13 -51.01
CA GLN A 163 19.48 -5.17 -50.25
C GLN A 163 20.43 -5.81 -49.24
N SER A 164 21.65 -6.17 -49.63
CA SER A 164 22.66 -6.70 -48.69
C SER A 164 22.97 -5.72 -47.54
N PHE A 165 22.91 -4.40 -47.80
CA PHE A 165 23.04 -3.37 -46.76
C PHE A 165 21.80 -3.27 -45.86
N LEU A 166 20.58 -3.34 -46.41
CA LEU A 166 19.35 -3.46 -45.62
C LEU A 166 19.37 -4.70 -44.73
N ASP A 167 19.79 -5.86 -45.25
CA ASP A 167 19.85 -7.13 -44.52
C ASP A 167 20.90 -7.09 -43.40
N ARG A 168 22.05 -6.45 -43.67
CA ARG A 168 23.05 -6.13 -42.63
C ARG A 168 22.46 -5.23 -41.53
N LEU A 169 21.74 -4.17 -41.89
CA LEU A 169 21.10 -3.28 -40.91
C LEU A 169 19.98 -3.97 -40.12
N ASN A 170 19.19 -4.85 -40.74
CA ASN A 170 18.22 -5.69 -40.03
C ASN A 170 18.93 -6.61 -39.02
N THR A 171 20.11 -7.16 -39.36
CA THR A 171 20.93 -8.00 -38.47
C THR A 171 21.45 -7.20 -37.26
N VAL A 172 21.94 -5.97 -37.49
CA VAL A 172 22.37 -5.05 -36.42
C VAL A 172 21.18 -4.60 -35.54
N GLN A 173 20.00 -4.40 -36.12
CA GLN A 173 18.78 -4.15 -35.37
C GLN A 173 18.38 -5.35 -34.48
N SER A 174 18.51 -6.59 -34.98
CA SER A 174 18.28 -7.80 -34.19
C SER A 174 19.26 -7.92 -33.02
N PHE A 175 20.54 -7.55 -33.20
CA PHE A 175 21.51 -7.45 -32.11
C PHE A 175 21.02 -6.47 -31.03
N PHE A 176 20.70 -5.21 -31.37
CA PHE A 176 20.28 -4.22 -30.37
C PHE A 176 18.97 -4.57 -29.66
N ASN A 177 18.03 -5.24 -30.33
CA ASN A 177 16.85 -5.80 -29.67
C ASN A 177 17.22 -6.83 -28.59
N THR A 178 18.13 -7.77 -28.90
CA THR A 178 18.64 -8.73 -27.91
C THR A 178 19.36 -8.03 -26.75
N VAL A 179 20.15 -6.98 -27.01
CA VAL A 179 20.80 -6.20 -25.94
C VAL A 179 19.76 -5.61 -24.98
N ILE A 180 18.74 -4.92 -25.50
CA ILE A 180 17.70 -4.29 -24.66
C ILE A 180 16.87 -5.32 -23.90
N GLU A 181 16.61 -6.50 -24.50
CA GLU A 181 15.95 -7.61 -23.81
C GLU A 181 16.75 -8.11 -22.60
N PHE A 182 18.06 -8.28 -22.73
CA PHE A 182 18.93 -8.71 -21.62
C PHE A 182 19.21 -7.59 -20.61
N MET A 183 19.28 -6.31 -21.02
CA MET A 183 19.50 -5.19 -20.09
C MET A 183 18.39 -5.04 -19.04
N LYS A 184 17.17 -5.51 -19.34
CA LYS A 184 16.09 -5.61 -18.34
C LYS A 184 16.44 -6.52 -17.16
N LEU A 185 17.33 -7.50 -17.35
CA LEU A 185 17.73 -8.47 -16.31
C LEU A 185 18.62 -7.84 -15.22
N GLU A 186 19.18 -6.65 -15.43
CA GLU A 186 20.01 -5.94 -14.44
C GLU A 186 19.29 -5.80 -13.08
N LYS A 187 17.98 -5.55 -13.12
CA LYS A 187 17.13 -5.23 -11.96
C LYS A 187 16.14 -6.34 -11.61
N VAL A 188 16.38 -7.57 -12.11
CA VAL A 188 15.52 -8.74 -11.89
C VAL A 188 15.94 -9.47 -10.61
N GLU A 189 15.15 -9.27 -9.55
CA GLU A 189 15.27 -10.05 -8.31
C GLU A 189 14.10 -11.03 -8.15
N ILE A 190 14.42 -12.31 -7.96
CA ILE A 190 13.45 -13.36 -7.62
C ILE A 190 13.30 -13.42 -6.09
N GLY A 191 12.06 -13.31 -5.61
CA GLY A 191 11.72 -13.44 -4.19
C GLY A 191 11.62 -14.90 -3.70
N GLY A 192 11.23 -15.07 -2.44
CA GLY A 192 10.98 -16.39 -1.84
C GLY A 192 12.21 -17.14 -1.32
N LEU A 193 12.00 -18.35 -0.80
CA LEU A 193 12.98 -19.09 0.01
C LEU A 193 14.31 -19.40 -0.71
N LYS A 194 14.26 -19.69 -2.02
CA LYS A 194 15.47 -19.89 -2.86
C LYS A 194 15.82 -18.66 -3.70
N GLY A 195 15.07 -17.56 -3.55
CA GLY A 195 15.16 -16.36 -4.38
C GLY A 195 16.58 -15.81 -4.51
N ARG A 196 17.29 -15.64 -3.39
CA ARG A 196 18.70 -15.18 -3.37
C ARG A 196 19.64 -16.02 -4.26
N ILE A 197 19.43 -17.35 -4.32
CA ILE A 197 20.24 -18.26 -5.15
C ILE A 197 19.86 -18.12 -6.63
N LEU A 198 18.57 -17.93 -6.92
CA LEU A 198 18.04 -17.76 -8.27
C LEU A 198 18.45 -16.40 -8.86
N SER A 199 18.29 -15.30 -8.12
CA SER A 199 18.78 -13.96 -8.49
C SER A 199 20.29 -13.98 -8.73
N SER A 200 21.08 -14.64 -7.86
CA SER A 200 22.53 -14.79 -8.07
C SER A 200 22.88 -15.50 -9.38
N ARG A 201 22.07 -16.48 -9.84
CA ARG A 201 22.25 -17.11 -11.16
C ARG A 201 21.87 -16.18 -12.31
N ILE A 202 20.84 -15.33 -12.16
CA ILE A 202 20.47 -14.33 -13.18
C ILE A 202 21.58 -13.27 -13.31
N VAL A 203 22.08 -12.75 -12.20
CA VAL A 203 23.22 -11.81 -12.18
C VAL A 203 24.47 -12.42 -12.83
N ALA A 204 24.75 -13.71 -12.61
CA ALA A 204 25.84 -14.40 -13.30
C ALA A 204 25.63 -14.54 -14.82
N VAL A 205 24.39 -14.84 -15.26
CA VAL A 205 24.03 -14.87 -16.70
C VAL A 205 24.14 -13.48 -17.33
N PHE A 206 23.75 -12.42 -16.62
CA PHE A 206 23.88 -11.04 -17.08
C PHE A 206 25.34 -10.56 -17.16
N ALA A 207 26.18 -10.95 -16.20
CA ALA A 207 27.62 -10.66 -16.25
C ALA A 207 28.31 -11.32 -17.46
N GLU A 208 28.02 -12.60 -17.72
CA GLU A 208 28.53 -13.35 -18.88
C GLU A 208 28.03 -12.78 -20.22
N PHE A 209 26.78 -12.30 -20.24
CA PHE A 209 26.23 -11.56 -21.38
C PHE A 209 26.98 -10.26 -21.66
N ASN A 210 27.31 -9.48 -20.62
CA ASN A 210 28.05 -8.22 -20.76
C ASN A 210 29.52 -8.44 -21.17
N GLU A 211 30.14 -9.55 -20.78
CA GLU A 211 31.44 -9.98 -21.32
C GLU A 211 31.34 -10.27 -22.83
N HIS A 212 30.31 -11.00 -23.27
CA HIS A 212 30.08 -11.28 -24.69
C HIS A 212 29.80 -10.01 -25.52
N ILE A 213 29.04 -9.03 -25.00
CA ILE A 213 28.91 -7.71 -25.63
C ILE A 213 30.27 -7.03 -25.75
N SER A 214 31.05 -6.99 -24.66
CA SER A 214 32.34 -6.29 -24.63
C SER A 214 33.32 -6.85 -25.67
N VAL A 215 33.42 -8.19 -25.77
CA VAL A 215 34.23 -8.87 -26.79
C VAL A 215 33.75 -8.57 -28.22
N PHE A 216 32.45 -8.39 -28.42
CA PHE A 216 31.85 -8.06 -29.71
C PHE A 216 32.07 -6.58 -30.11
N ALA A 217 31.98 -5.66 -29.14
CA ALA A 217 32.21 -4.22 -29.34
C ALA A 217 33.69 -3.87 -29.57
N CYS A 218 34.63 -4.73 -29.15
CA CYS A 218 36.06 -4.57 -29.42
C CYS A 218 36.51 -5.03 -30.83
N LYS A 219 35.59 -5.49 -31.69
CA LYS A 219 35.91 -5.92 -33.07
C LYS A 219 36.24 -4.70 -33.96
N THR A 220 37.24 -4.83 -34.83
CA THR A 220 37.86 -3.70 -35.55
C THR A 220 37.51 -3.59 -37.04
N TYR A 221 36.58 -4.41 -37.55
CA TYR A 221 36.11 -4.37 -38.94
C TYR A 221 34.89 -3.45 -39.12
N ASP A 222 34.61 -3.03 -40.36
CA ASP A 222 33.40 -2.24 -40.69
C ASP A 222 32.15 -3.14 -40.63
N VAL A 223 31.49 -3.14 -39.48
CA VAL A 223 30.27 -3.91 -39.21
C VAL A 223 29.14 -3.56 -40.19
N LEU A 224 29.14 -2.35 -40.77
CA LEU A 224 28.15 -1.91 -41.75
C LEU A 224 28.54 -2.30 -43.19
N ASN A 225 29.65 -3.02 -43.41
CA ASN A 225 30.01 -3.55 -44.72
C ASN A 225 29.21 -4.81 -45.06
N PRO A 226 28.43 -4.85 -46.17
CA PRO A 226 27.78 -6.08 -46.62
C PRO A 226 28.76 -7.09 -47.22
N GLU A 227 29.91 -6.62 -47.71
CA GLU A 227 30.91 -7.42 -48.43
C GLU A 227 31.88 -8.16 -47.48
N ASP A 228 31.75 -7.96 -46.16
CA ASP A 228 32.57 -8.61 -45.13
C ASP A 228 31.82 -9.79 -44.48
N GLU A 229 32.32 -11.01 -44.69
CA GLU A 229 31.74 -12.22 -44.07
C GLU A 229 32.14 -12.41 -42.59
N ALA A 230 33.20 -11.73 -42.10
CA ALA A 230 33.69 -11.92 -40.73
C ALA A 230 32.61 -11.56 -39.69
N PHE A 231 31.89 -10.44 -39.89
CA PHE A 231 30.76 -10.07 -39.03
C PHE A 231 29.64 -11.11 -39.04
N VAL A 232 29.39 -11.81 -40.15
CA VAL A 232 28.38 -12.89 -40.21
C VAL A 232 28.81 -14.06 -39.34
N GLN A 233 30.08 -14.45 -39.41
CA GLN A 233 30.63 -15.56 -38.64
C GLN A 233 30.65 -15.24 -37.13
N ASP A 234 31.17 -14.07 -36.75
CA ASP A 234 31.18 -13.60 -35.37
C ASP A 234 29.76 -13.42 -34.80
N TYR A 235 28.79 -12.92 -35.59
CA TYR A 235 27.40 -12.79 -35.15
C TYR A 235 26.71 -14.16 -34.99
N VAL A 236 27.05 -15.16 -35.82
CA VAL A 236 26.54 -16.53 -35.66
C VAL A 236 27.13 -17.20 -34.41
N GLU A 237 28.40 -16.98 -34.07
CA GLU A 237 28.92 -17.44 -32.78
C GLU A 237 28.23 -16.71 -31.61
N PHE A 238 28.10 -15.38 -31.67
CA PHE A 238 27.37 -14.60 -30.66
C PHE A 238 25.95 -15.13 -30.45
N GLN A 239 25.17 -15.31 -31.51
CA GLN A 239 23.83 -15.94 -31.45
C GLN A 239 23.88 -17.35 -30.85
N SER A 240 24.96 -18.12 -31.03
CA SER A 240 25.10 -19.42 -30.37
C SER A 240 25.30 -19.28 -28.86
N ARG A 241 26.16 -18.35 -28.41
CA ARG A 241 26.34 -18.04 -26.98
C ARG A 241 25.03 -17.58 -26.35
N ILE A 242 24.30 -16.68 -27.01
CA ILE A 242 23.01 -16.18 -26.53
C ILE A 242 22.01 -17.32 -26.34
N ARG A 243 21.87 -18.25 -27.30
CA ARG A 243 20.95 -19.40 -27.15
C ARG A 243 21.29 -20.32 -25.97
N ASP A 244 22.55 -20.37 -25.53
CA ASP A 244 22.95 -21.13 -24.35
C ASP A 244 22.70 -20.37 -23.04
N LEU A 245 22.83 -19.04 -23.05
CA LEU A 245 22.34 -18.18 -21.95
C LEU A 245 20.81 -18.24 -21.84
N ASP A 246 20.07 -18.25 -22.96
CA ASP A 246 18.61 -18.36 -23.01
C ASP A 246 18.12 -19.64 -22.36
N ARG A 247 18.76 -20.79 -22.65
CA ARG A 247 18.46 -22.09 -22.03
C ARG A 247 18.73 -22.09 -20.52
N ARG A 248 19.84 -21.47 -20.10
CA ARG A 248 20.17 -21.33 -18.66
C ARG A 248 19.15 -20.45 -17.95
N LEU A 249 18.74 -19.35 -18.57
CA LEU A 249 17.72 -18.47 -18.04
C LEU A 249 16.34 -19.15 -17.99
N ALA A 250 15.92 -19.84 -19.05
CA ALA A 250 14.70 -20.66 -19.07
C ALA A 250 14.68 -21.69 -17.94
N SER A 251 15.79 -22.39 -17.70
CA SER A 251 15.93 -23.35 -16.59
C SER A 251 15.83 -22.68 -15.21
N VAL A 252 16.46 -21.51 -15.01
CA VAL A 252 16.34 -20.73 -13.77
C VAL A 252 14.91 -20.23 -13.53
N LEU A 253 14.24 -19.74 -14.59
CA LEU A 253 12.86 -19.27 -14.53
C LEU A 253 11.86 -20.39 -14.28
N CYS A 254 12.05 -21.55 -14.91
CA CYS A 254 11.23 -22.74 -14.64
C CYS A 254 11.42 -23.24 -13.21
N GLN A 255 12.67 -23.26 -12.69
CA GLN A 255 12.91 -23.63 -11.29
C GLN A 255 12.30 -22.61 -10.32
N ALA A 256 12.38 -21.31 -10.64
CA ALA A 256 11.78 -20.25 -9.82
C ALA A 256 10.25 -20.37 -9.76
N PHE A 257 9.61 -20.71 -10.87
CA PHE A 257 8.17 -21.01 -10.92
C PHE A 257 7.81 -22.29 -10.14
N ASP A 258 8.61 -23.36 -10.25
CA ASP A 258 8.41 -24.59 -9.47
C ASP A 258 8.65 -24.39 -7.95
N ASP A 259 9.39 -23.35 -7.58
CA ASP A 259 9.58 -22.90 -6.20
C ASP A 259 8.46 -21.95 -5.69
N CYS A 260 7.49 -21.55 -6.53
CA CYS A 260 6.33 -20.76 -6.12
C CYS A 260 5.23 -21.64 -5.50
N CYS A 261 4.97 -21.45 -4.20
CA CYS A 261 4.03 -22.28 -3.44
C CYS A 261 2.56 -21.81 -3.42
N ASN A 262 2.26 -20.60 -3.91
CA ASN A 262 0.89 -20.08 -4.00
C ASN A 262 0.69 -19.16 -5.21
N LEU A 263 -0.57 -18.98 -5.63
CA LEU A 263 -0.96 -18.10 -6.74
C LEU A 263 -0.48 -16.66 -6.56
N GLU A 264 -0.50 -16.18 -5.31
CA GLU A 264 0.01 -14.85 -4.95
C GLU A 264 1.50 -14.68 -5.28
N SER A 265 2.35 -15.70 -5.08
CA SER A 265 3.77 -15.63 -5.45
C SER A 265 4.00 -15.78 -6.95
N VAL A 266 3.15 -16.54 -7.66
CA VAL A 266 3.23 -16.72 -9.12
C VAL A 266 2.91 -15.42 -9.86
N PHE A 267 1.81 -14.77 -9.47
CA PHE A 267 1.36 -13.52 -10.08
C PHE A 267 2.06 -12.30 -9.46
N LYS A 268 2.01 -12.19 -8.13
CA LYS A 268 2.38 -11.05 -7.27
C LYS A 268 2.18 -9.65 -7.88
N VAL A 269 1.04 -9.47 -8.54
CA VAL A 269 0.54 -8.17 -8.97
C VAL A 269 -0.44 -7.65 -7.92
N ARG A 270 0.02 -6.62 -7.19
CA ARG A 270 -0.75 -5.57 -6.49
C ARG A 270 -2.14 -5.92 -5.93
N CYS A 271 -2.27 -5.86 -4.60
CA CYS A 271 -3.51 -5.51 -3.91
C CYS A 271 -3.27 -4.26 -3.05
N LEU A 272 -4.03 -3.18 -3.26
CA LEU A 272 -5.23 -2.83 -2.48
C LEU A 272 -4.83 -2.64 -1.00
N GLU A 273 -4.30 -1.48 -0.60
CA GLU A 273 -5.11 -0.25 -0.46
C GLU A 273 -4.60 1.02 -1.17
N CYS A 274 -3.34 1.09 -1.63
CA CYS A 274 -2.77 2.35 -2.14
C CYS A 274 -3.42 2.87 -3.45
N ARG A 275 -4.45 3.72 -3.30
CA ARG A 275 -5.10 4.53 -4.35
C ARG A 275 -4.82 6.05 -4.19
N SER A 276 -3.75 6.41 -3.49
CA SER A 276 -3.12 7.73 -3.60
C SER A 276 -1.60 7.57 -3.69
N LEU A 277 -0.92 8.57 -4.26
CA LEU A 277 0.54 8.65 -4.44
C LEU A 277 1.21 7.39 -5.02
N ALA A 278 1.14 7.24 -6.35
CA ALA A 278 2.03 6.34 -7.09
C ALA A 278 3.46 6.92 -7.15
N VAL A 279 4.20 6.85 -6.03
CA VAL A 279 5.57 7.37 -5.89
C VAL A 279 6.47 6.30 -5.26
N SER A 280 7.66 6.11 -5.84
CA SER A 280 8.57 4.97 -5.62
C SER A 280 7.98 3.61 -6.05
N GLY A 281 8.73 2.85 -6.85
CA GLY A 281 8.28 1.58 -7.41
C GLY A 281 9.14 0.41 -6.94
N LEU A 282 8.49 -0.67 -6.49
CA LEU A 282 9.10 -2.00 -6.35
C LEU A 282 8.04 -3.12 -6.44
N SER A 283 7.37 -3.25 -7.60
CA SER A 283 6.46 -4.39 -7.88
C SER A 283 7.28 -5.64 -8.20
N SER A 284 6.90 -6.80 -7.66
CA SER A 284 7.76 -8.00 -7.64
C SER A 284 7.04 -9.32 -7.98
N GLY A 285 6.21 -9.31 -9.02
CA GLY A 285 5.57 -10.51 -9.60
C GLY A 285 6.43 -11.18 -10.68
N LEU A 286 6.64 -12.49 -10.59
CA LEU A 286 7.60 -13.21 -11.45
C LEU A 286 7.29 -13.06 -12.95
N ILE A 287 6.01 -12.95 -13.32
CA ILE A 287 5.59 -12.74 -14.71
C ILE A 287 5.82 -11.29 -15.17
N GLU A 288 5.62 -10.28 -14.30
CA GLU A 288 5.87 -8.86 -14.64
C GLU A 288 7.38 -8.51 -14.61
N ILE A 289 8.12 -9.01 -13.62
CA ILE A 289 9.58 -8.81 -13.46
C ILE A 289 10.31 -9.24 -14.75
N VAL A 290 9.92 -10.38 -15.31
CA VAL A 290 10.59 -10.99 -16.46
C VAL A 290 9.95 -10.52 -17.77
N GLY A 291 8.63 -10.29 -17.80
CA GLY A 291 7.92 -9.58 -18.86
C GLY A 291 8.27 -10.09 -20.26
N SER A 292 8.72 -9.17 -21.14
CA SER A 292 9.08 -9.49 -22.53
C SER A 292 10.25 -10.46 -22.70
N VAL A 293 10.97 -10.82 -21.63
CA VAL A 293 12.00 -11.88 -21.69
C VAL A 293 11.35 -13.27 -21.76
N LEU A 294 10.12 -13.44 -21.23
CA LEU A 294 9.32 -14.67 -21.41
C LEU A 294 8.85 -14.86 -22.86
N ASP A 295 8.75 -13.80 -23.65
CA ASP A 295 8.32 -13.88 -25.07
C ASP A 295 9.42 -14.39 -26.01
N ARG A 296 10.67 -14.45 -25.55
CA ARG A 296 11.82 -14.89 -26.36
C ARG A 296 11.69 -16.41 -26.61
N PRO A 297 11.80 -16.89 -27.87
CA PRO A 297 11.22 -18.17 -28.28
C PRO A 297 11.69 -19.37 -27.45
N LEU A 298 12.99 -19.49 -27.17
CA LEU A 298 13.52 -20.60 -26.37
C LEU A 298 13.07 -20.59 -24.90
N ILE A 299 12.77 -19.42 -24.34
CA ILE A 299 12.23 -19.27 -22.98
C ILE A 299 10.72 -19.55 -23.01
N LYS A 300 10.03 -19.04 -24.05
CA LYS A 300 8.61 -19.24 -24.28
C LYS A 300 8.24 -20.72 -24.43
N ASP A 301 8.96 -21.46 -25.27
CA ASP A 301 8.66 -22.88 -25.55
C ASP A 301 8.75 -23.74 -24.28
N GLU A 302 9.77 -23.54 -23.44
CA GLU A 302 9.93 -24.23 -22.14
C GLU A 302 8.88 -23.77 -21.11
N PHE A 303 8.64 -22.45 -21.01
CA PHE A 303 7.73 -21.87 -20.02
C PHE A 303 6.24 -22.04 -20.37
N THR A 304 5.88 -22.29 -21.64
CA THR A 304 4.50 -22.53 -22.08
C THR A 304 3.85 -23.68 -21.31
N GLY A 305 4.61 -24.73 -20.96
CA GLY A 305 4.12 -25.84 -20.14
C GLY A 305 3.73 -25.43 -18.71
N LYS A 306 4.35 -24.39 -18.15
CA LYS A 306 4.10 -23.92 -16.77
C LYS A 306 2.75 -23.23 -16.61
N TYR A 307 2.24 -22.55 -17.65
CA TYR A 307 0.91 -21.90 -17.59
C TYR A 307 -0.23 -22.88 -17.30
N LYS A 308 -0.12 -24.16 -17.68
CA LYS A 308 -1.14 -25.17 -17.34
C LYS A 308 -1.26 -25.40 -15.83
N TYR A 309 -0.14 -25.39 -15.11
CA TYR A 309 -0.11 -25.52 -13.65
C TYR A 309 -0.77 -24.31 -12.95
N ILE A 310 -0.72 -23.11 -13.56
CA ILE A 310 -1.45 -21.94 -13.06
C ILE A 310 -2.97 -22.19 -13.09
N VAL A 311 -3.50 -22.78 -14.17
CA VAL A 311 -4.93 -23.15 -14.27
C VAL A 311 -5.31 -24.23 -13.26
N GLU A 312 -4.44 -25.22 -13.05
CA GLU A 312 -4.64 -26.27 -12.05
C GLU A 312 -4.66 -25.69 -10.61
N MET A 313 -3.78 -24.74 -10.29
CA MET A 313 -3.80 -24.02 -9.01
C MET A 313 -5.05 -23.15 -8.85
N LEU A 314 -5.48 -22.42 -9.89
CA LEU A 314 -6.72 -21.62 -9.86
C LEU A 314 -7.94 -22.50 -9.59
N GLU A 315 -8.03 -23.67 -10.23
CA GLU A 315 -9.15 -24.60 -10.04
C GLU A 315 -9.17 -25.21 -8.63
N VAL A 316 -7.99 -25.46 -8.02
CA VAL A 316 -7.89 -25.85 -6.60
C VAL A 316 -8.32 -24.72 -5.66
N GLU A 317 -7.96 -23.47 -5.95
CA GLU A 317 -8.30 -22.30 -5.12
C GLU A 317 -9.82 -21.99 -5.17
N LEU A 318 -10.43 -22.05 -6.36
CA LEU A 318 -11.89 -21.96 -6.51
C LEU A 318 -12.60 -23.13 -5.81
N SER A 319 -12.09 -24.36 -5.93
CA SER A 319 -12.64 -25.53 -5.22
C SER A 319 -12.59 -25.37 -3.70
N THR A 320 -11.47 -24.83 -3.20
CA THR A 320 -11.28 -24.56 -1.76
C THR A 320 -12.25 -23.50 -1.27
N THR A 321 -12.41 -22.40 -2.02
CA THR A 321 -13.37 -21.33 -1.70
C THR A 321 -14.81 -21.84 -1.71
N GLN A 322 -15.20 -22.64 -2.71
CA GLN A 322 -16.51 -23.28 -2.78
C GLN A 322 -16.75 -24.21 -1.58
N SER A 323 -15.75 -24.99 -1.17
CA SER A 323 -15.83 -25.85 0.01
C SER A 323 -15.96 -25.08 1.33
N LEU A 324 -15.27 -23.93 1.46
CA LEU A 324 -15.38 -23.04 2.62
C LEU A 324 -16.79 -22.44 2.72
N TYR A 325 -17.33 -21.96 1.60
CA TYR A 325 -18.72 -21.47 1.51
C TYR A 325 -19.72 -22.55 1.93
N THR A 326 -19.68 -23.75 1.32
CA THR A 326 -20.60 -24.85 1.66
C THR A 326 -20.50 -25.26 3.14
N LYS A 327 -19.29 -25.30 3.72
CA LYS A 327 -19.08 -25.60 5.14
C LYS A 327 -19.74 -24.56 6.06
N GLN A 328 -19.59 -23.28 5.74
CA GLN A 328 -20.13 -22.19 6.56
C GLN A 328 -21.66 -22.16 6.49
N ILE A 329 -22.25 -22.27 5.29
CA ILE A 329 -23.71 -22.34 5.11
C ILE A 329 -24.31 -23.57 5.80
N THR A 330 -23.64 -24.72 5.74
CA THR A 330 -24.06 -25.94 6.49
C THR A 330 -24.00 -25.74 8.00
N THR A 331 -23.05 -24.95 8.49
CA THR A 331 -22.90 -24.63 9.92
C THR A 331 -24.03 -23.70 10.39
N LEU A 332 -24.29 -22.63 9.63
CA LEU A 332 -25.41 -21.71 9.86
C LEU A 332 -26.76 -22.46 9.87
N ALA A 333 -27.01 -23.32 8.89
CA ALA A 333 -28.24 -24.12 8.79
C ALA A 333 -28.41 -25.15 9.93
N LYS A 334 -27.31 -25.59 10.57
CA LYS A 334 -27.34 -26.60 11.63
C LYS A 334 -27.43 -26.00 13.04
N TYR A 335 -26.82 -24.84 13.26
CA TYR A 335 -26.67 -24.24 14.60
C TYR A 335 -27.36 -22.88 14.76
N GLY A 336 -27.83 -22.25 13.68
CA GLY A 336 -28.44 -20.92 13.70
C GLY A 336 -27.47 -19.75 13.82
N TRP A 337 -26.17 -20.01 13.99
CA TRP A 337 -25.12 -19.00 14.07
C TRP A 337 -23.95 -19.32 13.13
N MET A 338 -23.16 -18.29 12.81
CA MET A 338 -21.98 -18.37 11.96
C MET A 338 -20.72 -18.04 12.78
N PRO A 339 -19.62 -18.83 12.67
CA PRO A 339 -18.32 -18.42 13.19
C PRO A 339 -17.81 -17.17 12.45
N VAL A 340 -17.70 -16.06 13.16
CA VAL A 340 -17.19 -14.77 12.69
C VAL A 340 -15.91 -14.38 13.43
N ASP A 341 -15.23 -13.34 12.95
CA ASP A 341 -14.10 -12.72 13.65
C ASP A 341 -14.51 -12.20 15.05
N LYS A 342 -13.55 -12.09 15.97
CA LYS A 342 -13.80 -11.55 17.32
C LYS A 342 -14.26 -10.09 17.27
N ASN A 343 -15.09 -9.69 18.23
CA ASN A 343 -15.60 -8.32 18.42
C ASN A 343 -16.40 -7.77 17.21
N LEU A 344 -16.79 -8.62 16.26
CA LEU A 344 -17.59 -8.26 15.09
C LEU A 344 -19.02 -8.76 15.26
N PRO A 345 -20.04 -7.87 15.22
CA PRO A 345 -21.45 -8.26 15.28
C PRO A 345 -21.77 -9.32 14.23
N THR A 346 -22.61 -10.30 14.58
CA THR A 346 -22.88 -11.51 13.78
C THR A 346 -23.20 -11.23 12.31
N VAL A 347 -23.91 -10.14 12.03
CA VAL A 347 -24.28 -9.69 10.67
C VAL A 347 -23.10 -9.05 9.95
N ALA A 348 -22.39 -8.12 10.59
CA ALA A 348 -21.21 -7.48 10.02
C ALA A 348 -20.09 -8.48 9.73
N GLY A 349 -19.85 -9.42 10.66
CA GLY A 349 -18.90 -10.52 10.49
C GLY A 349 -19.29 -11.48 9.35
N ALA A 350 -20.58 -11.83 9.20
CA ALA A 350 -21.05 -12.68 8.11
C ALA A 350 -20.90 -12.02 6.72
N LEU A 351 -21.17 -10.72 6.61
CA LEU A 351 -20.97 -9.96 5.37
C LEU A 351 -19.46 -9.75 5.07
N ARG A 352 -18.65 -9.44 6.09
CA ARG A 352 -17.18 -9.34 5.98
C ARG A 352 -16.55 -10.67 5.53
N TRP A 353 -17.04 -11.80 6.03
CA TRP A 353 -16.62 -13.14 5.59
C TRP A 353 -16.94 -13.41 4.12
N ALA A 354 -18.14 -13.07 3.65
CA ALA A 354 -18.52 -13.23 2.25
C ALA A 354 -17.67 -12.34 1.32
N TYR A 355 -17.42 -11.09 1.72
CA TYR A 355 -16.52 -10.16 1.04
C TYR A 355 -15.06 -10.67 0.98
N GLN A 356 -14.53 -11.21 2.08
CA GLN A 356 -13.19 -11.82 2.12
C GLN A 356 -13.08 -13.01 1.15
N LEU A 357 -14.09 -13.89 1.11
CA LEU A 357 -14.11 -15.00 0.15
C LEU A 357 -14.20 -14.51 -1.30
N ARG A 358 -14.96 -13.44 -1.58
CA ARG A 358 -15.01 -12.79 -2.90
C ARG A 358 -13.62 -12.28 -3.31
N GLN A 359 -12.98 -11.46 -2.47
CA GLN A 359 -11.66 -10.90 -2.77
C GLN A 359 -10.61 -11.99 -3.02
N ARG A 360 -10.58 -13.03 -2.17
CA ARG A 360 -9.67 -14.18 -2.27
C ARG A 360 -9.64 -14.82 -3.66
N ILE A 361 -10.78 -14.89 -4.36
CA ILE A 361 -10.87 -15.44 -5.72
C ILE A 361 -10.77 -14.38 -6.83
N THR A 362 -11.30 -13.17 -6.61
CA THR A 362 -11.27 -12.08 -7.60
C THR A 362 -9.86 -11.65 -7.97
N ILE A 363 -8.94 -11.60 -7.00
CA ILE A 363 -7.56 -11.18 -7.20
C ILE A 363 -6.83 -12.09 -8.21
N PRO A 364 -6.61 -13.40 -7.96
CA PRO A 364 -5.85 -14.26 -8.88
C PRO A 364 -6.57 -14.49 -10.22
N VAL A 365 -7.91 -14.50 -10.25
CA VAL A 365 -8.67 -14.63 -11.50
C VAL A 365 -8.53 -13.38 -12.38
N THR A 366 -8.46 -12.18 -11.78
CA THR A 366 -8.19 -10.93 -12.51
C THR A 366 -6.77 -10.90 -13.07
N SER A 367 -5.77 -11.29 -12.28
CA SER A 367 -4.38 -11.43 -12.76
C SER A 367 -4.26 -12.45 -13.90
N PHE A 368 -4.97 -13.57 -13.83
CA PHE A 368 -5.03 -14.55 -14.91
C PHE A 368 -5.70 -14.01 -16.18
N ARG A 369 -6.83 -13.29 -16.04
CA ARG A 369 -7.55 -12.64 -17.17
C ARG A 369 -6.70 -11.57 -17.88
N ALA A 370 -5.70 -11.00 -17.20
CA ALA A 370 -4.76 -10.03 -17.78
C ALA A 370 -3.58 -10.66 -18.57
N LEU A 371 -3.35 -11.97 -18.49
CA LEU A 371 -2.26 -12.63 -19.20
C LEU A 371 -2.48 -12.64 -20.73
N GLN A 372 -1.50 -12.14 -21.48
CA GLN A 372 -1.51 -12.19 -22.96
C GLN A 372 -1.08 -13.58 -23.51
N HIS A 373 -1.63 -14.66 -22.94
CA HIS A 373 -1.25 -16.03 -23.28
C HIS A 373 -2.47 -16.89 -23.70
N PRO A 374 -2.39 -17.73 -24.75
CA PRO A 374 -3.53 -18.51 -25.26
C PRO A 374 -4.24 -19.43 -24.24
N VAL A 375 -3.58 -19.76 -23.13
CA VAL A 375 -4.16 -20.53 -22.01
C VAL A 375 -5.39 -19.84 -21.39
N VAL A 376 -5.50 -18.51 -21.42
CA VAL A 376 -6.69 -17.77 -20.95
C VAL A 376 -7.93 -18.09 -21.81
N SER A 377 -7.72 -18.45 -23.07
CA SER A 377 -8.76 -18.88 -24.01
C SER A 377 -8.88 -20.41 -24.16
N SER A 378 -8.16 -21.20 -23.35
CA SER A 378 -8.27 -22.66 -23.37
C SER A 378 -9.61 -23.11 -22.74
N PRO A 379 -10.12 -24.32 -23.06
CA PRO A 379 -11.36 -24.81 -22.46
C PRO A 379 -11.24 -24.94 -20.93
N GLU A 380 -10.05 -25.26 -20.40
CA GLU A 380 -9.77 -25.29 -18.97
C GLU A 380 -9.82 -23.89 -18.34
N GLY A 381 -9.19 -22.89 -18.96
CA GLY A 381 -9.25 -21.49 -18.50
C GLY A 381 -10.66 -20.91 -18.53
N GLN A 382 -11.47 -21.29 -19.53
CA GLN A 382 -12.88 -20.91 -19.62
C GLN A 382 -13.75 -21.59 -18.56
N GLU A 383 -13.43 -22.82 -18.14
CA GLU A 383 -14.15 -23.49 -17.05
C GLU A 383 -13.86 -22.83 -15.69
N VAL A 384 -12.60 -22.45 -15.44
CA VAL A 384 -12.20 -21.64 -14.27
C VAL A 384 -13.00 -20.34 -14.20
N PHE A 385 -13.17 -19.63 -15.33
CA PHE A 385 -14.01 -18.43 -15.35
C PHE A 385 -15.48 -18.72 -15.02
N LYS A 386 -16.13 -19.74 -15.62
CA LYS A 386 -17.52 -20.09 -15.27
C LYS A 386 -17.67 -20.39 -13.78
N LYS A 387 -16.74 -21.15 -13.21
CA LYS A 387 -16.77 -21.53 -11.79
C LYS A 387 -16.56 -20.33 -10.87
N TYR A 388 -15.73 -19.37 -11.27
CA TYR A 388 -15.58 -18.09 -10.60
C TYR A 388 -16.89 -17.29 -10.59
N GLU A 389 -17.52 -17.05 -11.75
CA GLU A 389 -18.78 -16.28 -11.82
C GLU A 389 -19.90 -17.00 -11.01
N ASN A 390 -20.00 -18.34 -11.08
CA ASN A 390 -20.94 -19.12 -10.25
C ASN A 390 -20.74 -18.92 -8.73
N ILE A 391 -19.50 -18.77 -8.26
CA ILE A 391 -19.22 -18.51 -6.83
C ILE A 391 -19.55 -17.05 -6.48
N LEU A 392 -19.34 -16.09 -7.39
CA LEU A 392 -19.78 -14.70 -7.18
C LEU A 392 -21.31 -14.60 -7.02
N GLU A 393 -22.08 -15.28 -7.87
CA GLU A 393 -23.55 -15.30 -7.79
C GLU A 393 -24.03 -15.87 -6.43
N LEU A 394 -23.43 -16.97 -5.97
CA LEU A 394 -23.73 -17.57 -4.66
C LEU A 394 -23.42 -16.61 -3.50
N LEU A 395 -22.27 -15.93 -3.52
CA LEU A 395 -21.90 -14.96 -2.49
C LEU A 395 -22.81 -13.72 -2.51
N ALA A 396 -23.15 -13.20 -3.70
CA ALA A 396 -24.03 -12.03 -3.83
C ALA A 396 -25.48 -12.33 -3.39
N GLN A 397 -25.99 -13.52 -3.70
CA GLN A 397 -27.31 -13.94 -3.23
C GLN A 397 -27.34 -14.11 -1.70
N PHE A 398 -26.29 -14.71 -1.12
CA PHE A 398 -26.14 -14.83 0.34
C PHE A 398 -26.11 -13.46 1.04
N GLU A 399 -25.25 -12.54 0.59
CA GLU A 399 -25.13 -11.19 1.15
C GLU A 399 -26.47 -10.46 1.12
N LYS A 400 -27.19 -10.53 -0.01
CA LYS A 400 -28.51 -9.93 -0.18
C LYS A 400 -29.56 -10.52 0.75
N GLU A 401 -29.71 -11.85 0.77
CA GLU A 401 -30.72 -12.52 1.62
C GLU A 401 -30.47 -12.23 3.11
N PHE A 402 -29.20 -12.25 3.53
CA PHE A 402 -28.82 -12.02 4.92
C PHE A 402 -29.07 -10.57 5.36
N PHE A 403 -28.67 -9.59 4.53
CA PHE A 403 -28.91 -8.17 4.79
C PHE A 403 -30.42 -7.83 4.77
N GLU A 404 -31.16 -8.33 3.77
CA GLU A 404 -32.61 -8.15 3.70
C GLU A 404 -33.35 -8.75 4.91
N SER A 405 -32.83 -9.85 5.49
CA SER A 405 -33.40 -10.44 6.70
C SER A 405 -33.15 -9.55 7.93
N TRP A 406 -31.93 -9.03 8.08
CA TRP A 406 -31.54 -8.14 9.17
C TRP A 406 -32.35 -6.83 9.18
N VAL A 407 -32.47 -6.15 8.03
CA VAL A 407 -33.24 -4.89 7.88
C VAL A 407 -34.71 -5.05 8.29
N LYS A 408 -35.31 -6.22 8.08
CA LYS A 408 -36.72 -6.49 8.46
C LYS A 408 -36.91 -6.70 9.98
N VAL A 409 -35.84 -7.02 10.71
CA VAL A 409 -35.89 -7.36 12.15
C VAL A 409 -35.47 -6.19 13.03
N VAL A 410 -34.42 -5.45 12.65
CA VAL A 410 -33.75 -4.46 13.53
C VAL A 410 -34.66 -3.31 13.98
N PRO A 411 -35.39 -2.58 13.12
CA PRO A 411 -36.18 -1.43 13.56
C PRO A 411 -37.20 -1.82 14.64
N GLY A 412 -37.89 -2.94 14.43
CA GLY A 412 -38.84 -3.52 15.38
C GLY A 412 -38.20 -4.20 16.59
N GLN A 413 -36.87 -4.36 16.66
CA GLN A 413 -36.17 -4.68 17.90
C GLN A 413 -35.78 -3.42 18.66
N CYS A 414 -35.13 -2.46 18.00
CA CYS A 414 -34.72 -1.19 18.60
C CYS A 414 -35.90 -0.44 19.25
N GLU A 415 -37.02 -0.32 18.53
CA GLU A 415 -38.22 0.37 19.04
C GLU A 415 -38.85 -0.31 20.27
N ARG A 416 -38.59 -1.61 20.49
CA ARG A 416 -39.02 -2.35 21.69
C ARG A 416 -38.00 -2.28 22.82
N LYS A 417 -36.70 -2.42 22.51
CA LYS A 417 -35.62 -2.40 23.51
C LYS A 417 -35.42 -1.01 24.13
N LEU A 418 -35.52 0.06 23.32
CA LEU A 418 -35.38 1.44 23.80
C LEU A 418 -36.52 1.90 24.74
N LYS A 419 -37.66 1.20 24.74
CA LYS A 419 -38.83 1.47 25.61
C LYS A 419 -38.83 0.68 26.92
N LEU A 420 -37.72 0.01 27.24
CA LEU A 420 -37.51 -0.63 28.53
C LEU A 420 -36.88 0.36 29.52
N PRO A 421 -37.06 0.19 30.84
CA PRO A 421 -36.52 1.11 31.84
C PRO A 421 -35.00 1.27 31.77
N LEU A 422 -34.49 2.44 32.14
CA LEU A 422 -33.05 2.75 32.09
C LEU A 422 -32.20 1.94 33.07
N LEU A 423 -32.70 1.71 34.29
CA LEU A 423 -32.02 0.94 35.33
C LEU A 423 -32.72 -0.39 35.60
N LEU A 424 -31.91 -1.44 35.74
CA LEU A 424 -32.33 -2.78 36.14
C LEU A 424 -31.55 -3.20 37.40
N ARG A 425 -32.21 -3.79 38.39
CA ARG A 425 -31.52 -4.47 39.50
C ARG A 425 -31.09 -5.87 39.07
N ARG A 426 -29.79 -6.18 39.18
CA ARG A 426 -29.23 -7.51 38.87
C ARG A 426 -29.78 -8.56 39.85
N ALA A 427 -30.33 -9.64 39.32
CA ALA A 427 -30.97 -10.69 40.13
C ALA A 427 -30.01 -11.44 41.08
N SER A 428 -28.70 -11.38 40.83
CA SER A 428 -27.64 -12.03 41.62
C SER A 428 -27.31 -11.32 42.94
N ASN A 429 -27.31 -9.98 42.93
CA ASN A 429 -26.67 -9.14 43.96
C ASN A 429 -27.38 -7.79 44.20
N GLN A 430 -28.52 -7.53 43.54
CA GLN A 430 -29.32 -6.30 43.64
C GLN A 430 -28.61 -4.99 43.18
N GLU A 431 -27.41 -5.10 42.60
CA GLU A 431 -26.69 -4.00 41.96
C GLU A 431 -27.52 -3.34 40.87
N LEU A 432 -27.33 -2.03 40.70
CA LEU A 432 -27.87 -1.27 39.58
C LEU A 432 -27.03 -1.52 38.33
N ALA A 433 -27.67 -1.95 37.25
CA ALA A 433 -27.10 -2.00 35.91
C ALA A 433 -27.90 -1.11 34.97
N LEU A 434 -27.20 -0.39 34.08
CA LEU A 434 -27.84 0.27 32.95
C LEU A 434 -28.39 -0.77 31.98
N ASN A 435 -29.55 -0.49 31.40
CA ASN A 435 -30.21 -1.33 30.43
C ASN A 435 -29.61 -1.17 29.02
N PHE A 436 -28.32 -1.51 28.92
CA PHE A 436 -27.68 -1.85 27.67
C PHE A 436 -27.86 -3.34 27.43
N ASP A 437 -28.71 -3.68 26.47
CA ASP A 437 -28.91 -5.06 26.02
C ASP A 437 -27.61 -5.61 25.39
N PRO A 438 -27.18 -6.85 25.70
CA PRO A 438 -25.94 -7.42 25.14
C PRO A 438 -25.91 -7.52 23.61
N GLU A 439 -27.05 -7.52 22.91
CA GLU A 439 -27.09 -7.44 21.43
C GLU A 439 -26.93 -6.00 20.90
N SER A 440 -26.94 -4.99 21.78
CA SER A 440 -26.78 -3.57 21.47
C SER A 440 -25.39 -3.01 21.80
N GLN A 441 -24.55 -3.77 22.52
CA GLN A 441 -23.17 -3.38 22.77
C GLN A 441 -22.30 -3.69 21.52
N PRO A 442 -21.58 -2.72 20.94
CA PRO A 442 -20.22 -3.03 20.50
C PRO A 442 -19.41 -3.40 21.76
N ASP A 443 -18.62 -4.48 21.72
CA ASP A 443 -17.70 -4.78 22.82
C ASP A 443 -16.79 -3.57 23.08
N ASP A 444 -16.65 -3.15 24.34
CA ASP A 444 -15.93 -1.92 24.74
C ASP A 444 -14.41 -2.00 24.49
N THR A 445 -14.00 -1.90 23.22
CA THR A 445 -12.64 -1.57 22.83
C THR A 445 -12.53 -0.08 22.56
N VAL A 446 -12.12 0.65 23.61
CA VAL A 446 -11.41 1.94 23.59
C VAL A 446 -11.77 2.86 22.42
N VAL A 447 -12.63 3.85 22.66
CA VAL A 447 -12.76 5.02 21.78
C VAL A 447 -11.52 5.91 21.96
N SER A 448 -10.41 5.50 21.34
CA SER A 448 -9.34 6.41 20.93
C SER A 448 -9.78 7.10 19.64
N ASP A 449 -9.53 8.40 19.52
CA ASP A 449 -10.10 9.28 18.50
C ASP A 449 -9.93 8.83 17.03
N GLN A 450 -10.82 9.36 16.17
CA GLN A 450 -10.93 9.22 14.70
C GLN A 450 -11.88 8.10 14.21
N PRO A 451 -13.07 8.44 13.66
CA PRO A 451 -13.87 7.52 12.86
C PRO A 451 -13.38 7.49 11.40
N ASP A 452 -12.97 6.32 10.90
CA ASP A 452 -12.70 6.09 9.47
C ASP A 452 -14.03 5.93 8.69
N ASP A 453 -14.56 7.06 8.22
CA ASP A 453 -15.82 7.12 7.45
C ASP A 453 -15.67 6.52 6.03
N THR A 454 -15.76 5.20 5.92
CA THR A 454 -15.92 4.49 4.63
C THR A 454 -17.38 4.15 4.32
N VAL A 455 -18.23 5.18 4.28
CA VAL A 455 -19.62 5.05 3.79
C VAL A 455 -19.59 4.80 2.28
N VAL A 456 -20.08 3.62 1.85
CA VAL A 456 -20.34 3.33 0.44
C VAL A 456 -21.69 3.93 0.06
N SER A 457 -21.69 4.99 -0.75
CA SER A 457 -22.88 5.61 -1.33
C SER A 457 -22.70 5.90 -2.83
N ASP A 458 -23.75 5.67 -3.61
CA ASP A 458 -23.70 5.71 -5.08
C ASP A 458 -24.05 7.10 -5.66
N GLN A 459 -23.05 7.76 -6.25
CA GLN A 459 -23.13 8.77 -7.34
C GLN A 459 -23.85 10.13 -7.06
N PRO A 460 -23.65 11.14 -7.94
CA PRO A 460 -22.55 11.43 -8.86
C PRO A 460 -21.88 12.81 -8.59
N ASP A 461 -20.85 13.16 -9.37
CA ASP A 461 -20.17 14.47 -9.33
C ASP A 461 -21.06 15.66 -9.75
N ASP A 462 -20.83 16.81 -9.09
CA ASP A 462 -20.94 18.15 -9.70
C ASP A 462 -20.01 19.12 -8.93
N THR A 463 -18.92 19.57 -9.58
CA THR A 463 -17.92 20.49 -8.97
C THR A 463 -17.92 21.86 -9.64
N GLU A 464 -18.19 22.92 -8.87
CA GLU A 464 -17.75 24.28 -9.20
C GLU A 464 -16.45 24.65 -8.44
N VAL A 465 -15.75 25.69 -8.92
CA VAL A 465 -14.33 25.96 -8.63
C VAL A 465 -14.14 27.24 -7.82
N SER A 466 -13.22 27.23 -6.83
CA SER A 466 -12.56 28.46 -6.34
C SER A 466 -11.24 28.19 -5.56
N ASP A 467 -10.13 28.24 -6.29
CA ASP A 467 -8.85 28.91 -5.95
C ASP A 467 -8.42 29.15 -4.47
N GLN A 468 -7.40 28.39 -4.05
CA GLN A 468 -6.05 28.78 -3.52
C GLN A 468 -5.69 30.26 -3.18
N PRO A 469 -4.56 30.54 -2.46
CA PRO A 469 -3.61 29.69 -1.70
C PRO A 469 -3.15 30.30 -0.33
N ASP A 470 -1.93 29.95 0.13
CA ASP A 470 -0.97 30.62 1.05
C ASP A 470 -0.84 30.06 2.50
N ASP A 471 0.36 29.98 3.11
CA ASP A 471 1.71 29.61 2.60
C ASP A 471 2.60 29.13 3.78
N THR A 472 3.74 28.50 3.50
CA THR A 472 4.86 28.26 4.46
C THR A 472 5.78 29.51 4.51
N VAL A 473 6.76 29.74 5.39
CA VAL A 473 7.74 28.94 6.17
C VAL A 473 8.14 29.80 7.42
N VAL A 474 8.79 29.32 8.50
CA VAL A 474 10.26 29.27 8.80
C VAL A 474 10.45 28.75 10.26
N SER A 475 11.63 28.23 10.59
CA SER A 475 12.12 27.75 11.90
C SER A 475 12.29 28.86 12.98
N ASP A 476 12.62 28.56 14.25
CA ASP A 476 13.98 28.26 14.74
C ASP A 476 14.05 27.50 16.10
N GLN A 477 15.20 26.83 16.33
CA GLN A 477 15.70 26.16 17.56
C GLN A 477 17.23 26.41 17.65
N PRO A 478 18.00 25.98 18.69
CA PRO A 478 17.67 25.32 19.99
C PRO A 478 17.78 26.34 21.17
N ASP A 479 18.21 26.13 22.43
CA ASP A 479 18.82 25.08 23.32
C ASP A 479 18.43 25.51 24.78
N ASP A 480 18.50 24.77 25.89
CA ASP A 480 18.66 23.35 26.28
C ASP A 480 18.21 23.24 27.78
N ILE A 481 17.93 22.04 28.30
CA ILE A 481 18.41 21.49 29.61
C ILE A 481 17.64 20.20 29.99
N VAL A 482 18.32 19.07 29.74
CA VAL A 482 18.34 17.78 30.46
C VAL A 482 17.34 17.54 31.63
N VAL A 483 16.46 16.53 31.46
CA VAL A 483 16.26 15.37 32.37
C VAL A 483 15.92 14.13 31.51
N SER A 484 16.31 12.92 31.95
CA SER A 484 16.25 11.65 31.20
C SER A 484 15.14 10.68 31.61
N ASP A 485 14.64 9.93 30.63
CA ASP A 485 14.16 8.52 30.64
C ASP A 485 13.35 7.96 31.82
N GLN A 486 12.16 7.40 31.52
CA GLN A 486 11.72 6.01 31.81
C GLN A 486 10.37 5.72 31.07
N PRO A 487 9.96 4.44 30.84
CA PRO A 487 8.98 4.07 29.79
C PRO A 487 7.60 3.58 30.29
N ASP A 488 6.84 2.99 29.36
CA ASP A 488 5.44 2.56 29.41
C ASP A 488 5.07 1.37 30.33
N ASP A 489 3.75 1.10 30.35
CA ASP A 489 3.05 -0.15 30.67
C ASP A 489 3.15 -0.77 32.09
N THR A 490 2.00 -0.77 32.78
CA THR A 490 1.60 -1.86 33.67
C THR A 490 0.20 -2.35 33.35
N VAL A 491 0.13 -3.52 32.72
CA VAL A 491 -1.08 -4.34 32.60
C VAL A 491 -1.51 -4.85 33.98
N VAL A 492 -2.80 -4.76 34.29
CA VAL A 492 -3.47 -5.66 35.25
C VAL A 492 -4.71 -6.22 34.58
N SER A 493 -4.78 -7.55 34.49
CA SER A 493 -5.92 -8.29 33.97
C SER A 493 -6.48 -9.18 35.07
N ASP A 494 -7.69 -8.88 35.56
CA ASP A 494 -8.38 -9.71 36.54
C ASP A 494 -9.53 -10.47 35.91
N GLN A 495 -9.41 -11.80 35.88
CA GLN A 495 -10.54 -12.71 36.07
C GLN A 495 -10.10 -13.86 36.99
N PRO A 496 -11.02 -14.39 37.83
CA PRO A 496 -10.68 -15.24 38.97
C PRO A 496 -10.60 -16.72 38.60
N ASP A 497 -10.11 -17.53 39.55
CA ASP A 497 -10.37 -18.96 39.62
C ASP A 497 -10.58 -19.36 41.10
N ASP A 498 -11.56 -20.23 41.37
CA ASP A 498 -12.00 -20.59 42.74
C ASP A 498 -11.09 -21.66 43.38
N THR A 499 -10.90 -21.64 44.71
CA THR A 499 -10.85 -22.89 45.51
C THR A 499 -11.12 -22.73 47.01
N GLU A 500 -11.47 -23.84 47.65
CA GLU A 500 -12.17 -23.93 48.93
C GLU A 500 -11.31 -23.77 50.21
N VAL A 501 -11.91 -23.12 51.21
CA VAL A 501 -12.00 -23.47 52.66
C VAL A 501 -10.88 -24.31 53.31
N SER A 502 -10.33 -23.81 54.42
CA SER A 502 -9.83 -24.65 55.52
C SER A 502 -9.98 -24.00 56.91
N ASP A 503 -10.79 -24.67 57.75
CA ASP A 503 -11.20 -24.39 59.12
C ASP A 503 -10.21 -23.80 60.17
N GLN A 504 -10.72 -22.77 60.88
CA GLN A 504 -10.68 -22.56 62.35
C GLN A 504 -9.32 -22.35 63.09
N PRO A 505 -9.30 -21.98 64.40
CA PRO A 505 -9.67 -20.63 64.88
C PRO A 505 -8.65 -20.06 65.91
N ASP A 506 -8.84 -18.81 66.37
CA ASP A 506 -8.94 -18.45 67.80
C ASP A 506 -8.99 -16.91 68.03
N ASP A 507 -9.69 -16.53 69.11
CA ASP A 507 -9.70 -15.25 69.84
C ASP A 507 -9.03 -14.01 69.20
N THR A 508 -9.78 -12.96 68.85
CA THR A 508 -10.65 -12.26 69.83
C THR A 508 -11.82 -11.57 69.14
N VAL A 509 -13.05 -11.76 69.66
CA VAL A 509 -14.19 -10.94 69.25
C VAL A 509 -14.08 -9.55 69.88
N VAL A 510 -13.84 -8.54 69.06
CA VAL A 510 -14.32 -7.18 69.30
C VAL A 510 -15.44 -6.94 68.30
N SER A 511 -16.60 -6.51 68.76
CA SER A 511 -17.71 -6.14 67.90
C SER A 511 -17.45 -4.75 67.32
N ASP A 512 -16.92 -4.69 66.09
CA ASP A 512 -17.05 -3.49 65.28
C ASP A 512 -18.55 -3.18 65.10
N GLN A 513 -18.98 -2.00 65.55
CA GLN A 513 -20.29 -1.42 65.24
C GLN A 513 -20.14 -0.03 64.58
N PRO A 514 -19.48 0.12 63.42
CA PRO A 514 -19.25 1.43 62.82
C PRO A 514 -20.45 1.89 61.96
N ASP A 515 -21.13 0.93 61.33
CA ASP A 515 -22.06 1.19 60.23
C ASP A 515 -23.36 1.83 60.72
N ASP A 516 -24.06 1.23 61.69
CA ASP A 516 -25.39 1.69 62.14
C ASP A 516 -25.40 3.17 62.54
N THR A 517 -24.41 3.62 63.32
CA THR A 517 -24.36 5.01 63.84
C THR A 517 -23.99 6.05 62.79
N VAL A 518 -23.27 5.65 61.73
CA VAL A 518 -22.97 6.51 60.59
C VAL A 518 -24.15 6.51 59.61
N PHE A 519 -24.79 5.36 59.41
CA PHE A 519 -25.98 5.23 58.57
C PHE A 519 -27.15 6.07 59.10
N GLU A 520 -27.41 6.06 60.42
CA GLU A 520 -28.42 6.92 61.03
C GLU A 520 -28.20 8.42 60.74
N LEU A 521 -26.95 8.88 60.58
CA LEU A 521 -26.62 10.27 60.28
C LEU A 521 -26.80 10.67 58.80
N VAL A 522 -26.95 9.72 57.88
CA VAL A 522 -27.09 9.99 56.43
C VAL A 522 -28.36 9.40 55.80
N GLN A 523 -29.15 8.64 56.56
CA GLN A 523 -30.32 7.90 56.11
C GLN A 523 -31.28 8.73 55.23
N GLU A 524 -31.57 9.97 55.60
CA GLU A 524 -32.54 10.83 54.90
C GLU A 524 -32.04 11.27 53.50
N GLU A 525 -30.73 11.33 53.29
CA GLU A 525 -30.13 11.59 51.97
C GLU A 525 -30.07 10.31 51.12
N VAL A 526 -29.88 9.14 51.76
CA VAL A 526 -29.97 7.83 51.09
C VAL A 526 -31.40 7.58 50.59
N ASP A 527 -32.42 7.91 51.40
CA ASP A 527 -33.83 7.79 51.04
C ASP A 527 -34.21 8.71 49.84
N GLU A 528 -33.59 9.89 49.67
CA GLU A 528 -33.77 10.72 48.46
C GLU A 528 -33.11 10.10 47.22
N ILE A 529 -31.91 9.51 47.38
CA ILE A 529 -31.18 8.84 46.29
C ILE A 529 -31.95 7.60 45.80
N ASP A 530 -32.38 6.70 46.70
CA ASP A 530 -33.12 5.49 46.32
C ASP A 530 -34.45 5.82 45.62
N LYS A 531 -35.14 6.89 46.07
CA LYS A 531 -36.35 7.42 45.41
C LYS A 531 -36.08 7.93 43.99
N HIS A 532 -34.93 8.56 43.74
CA HIS A 532 -34.54 8.93 42.37
C HIS A 532 -34.17 7.71 41.54
N VAL A 533 -33.53 6.70 42.12
CA VAL A 533 -33.22 5.42 41.45
C VAL A 533 -34.50 4.67 41.06
N GLU A 534 -35.53 4.64 41.92
CA GLU A 534 -36.84 4.02 41.62
C GLU A 534 -37.51 4.65 40.38
N GLN A 535 -37.36 5.97 40.18
CA GLN A 535 -37.90 6.66 39.00
C GLN A 535 -37.28 6.15 37.69
N ALA A 536 -35.97 5.88 37.66
CA ALA A 536 -35.29 5.30 36.48
C ALA A 536 -35.51 3.79 36.31
N GLN A 537 -36.03 3.09 37.32
CA GLN A 537 -36.45 1.68 37.23
C GLN A 537 -37.89 1.52 36.73
N THR A 538 -38.71 2.58 36.76
CA THR A 538 -40.17 2.49 36.55
C THR A 538 -40.76 3.45 35.52
N ALA A 539 -40.17 4.63 35.32
CA ALA A 539 -40.80 5.73 34.58
C ALA A 539 -39.94 6.37 33.47
N LEU A 540 -38.63 6.12 33.44
CA LEU A 540 -37.71 6.65 32.41
C LEU A 540 -37.23 5.54 31.47
N ASP A 541 -37.23 5.83 30.18
CA ASP A 541 -36.68 4.99 29.09
C ASP A 541 -35.62 5.75 28.27
N TRP A 542 -35.00 5.09 27.29
CA TRP A 542 -33.98 5.72 26.43
C TRP A 542 -34.55 6.76 25.44
N ASN A 543 -35.88 6.88 25.32
CA ASN A 543 -36.55 7.87 24.48
C ASN A 543 -37.03 9.10 25.29
N SER A 544 -36.83 9.12 26.60
CA SER A 544 -37.36 10.13 27.55
C SER A 544 -36.63 11.49 27.47
N SER A 545 -36.26 11.93 26.28
CA SER A 545 -35.74 13.27 25.98
C SER A 545 -36.87 14.20 25.50
N GLY A 546 -36.95 15.41 26.07
CA GLY A 546 -38.09 16.32 25.87
C GLY A 546 -38.40 16.69 24.42
N THR A 547 -39.68 16.64 24.04
CA THR A 547 -40.18 17.09 22.74
C THR A 547 -40.02 18.60 22.57
N TYR A 548 -39.42 19.04 21.46
CA TYR A 548 -39.23 20.46 21.14
C TYR A 548 -40.55 21.10 20.66
N VAL A 549 -41.38 21.57 21.61
CA VAL A 549 -42.65 22.25 21.33
C VAL A 549 -42.40 23.74 21.03
N VAL A 550 -42.65 24.16 19.79
CA VAL A 550 -42.51 25.56 19.37
C VAL A 550 -43.88 26.23 19.34
N ASP A 551 -44.32 26.73 20.49
CA ASP A 551 -45.41 27.72 20.56
C ASP A 551 -44.84 29.13 20.75
N GLY A 552 -45.46 30.11 20.09
CA GLY A 552 -44.86 31.43 19.87
C GLY A 552 -44.65 32.25 21.14
N HIS A 553 -43.39 32.68 21.35
CA HIS A 553 -42.98 33.73 22.29
C HIS A 553 -42.83 33.39 23.79
N ASN A 554 -42.41 32.17 24.15
CA ASN A 554 -41.46 32.04 25.27
C ASN A 554 -40.56 30.79 25.16
N SER A 555 -39.24 30.96 25.22
CA SER A 555 -38.28 29.85 25.17
C SER A 555 -37.98 29.35 26.58
N SER A 556 -38.78 28.40 27.07
CA SER A 556 -38.41 27.58 28.23
C SER A 556 -37.99 26.19 27.75
N TRP A 557 -36.91 25.66 28.30
CA TRP A 557 -36.74 24.21 28.34
C TRP A 557 -37.78 23.65 29.33
N ASP A 558 -38.31 22.47 29.04
CA ASP A 558 -39.13 21.72 29.99
C ASP A 558 -38.20 21.05 31.01
N GLU A 559 -38.57 21.00 32.29
CA GLU A 559 -37.66 20.67 33.42
C GLU A 559 -37.33 19.16 33.53
N THR A 560 -37.63 18.39 32.47
CA THR A 560 -37.57 16.92 32.44
C THR A 560 -36.65 16.41 31.32
N ASN A 561 -35.39 16.83 31.33
CA ASN A 561 -34.35 16.25 30.48
C ASN A 561 -33.66 15.08 31.21
N LEU A 562 -33.47 13.95 30.51
CA LEU A 562 -32.72 12.80 31.03
C LEU A 562 -31.29 13.20 31.48
N TRP A 563 -30.64 14.13 30.78
CA TRP A 563 -29.32 14.64 31.19
C TRP A 563 -29.36 15.31 32.58
N SER A 564 -30.32 16.19 32.84
CA SER A 564 -30.45 16.87 34.14
C SER A 564 -30.89 15.92 35.27
N TYR A 565 -31.56 14.80 34.95
CA TYR A 565 -31.78 13.71 35.91
C TYR A 565 -30.46 13.02 36.29
N ILE A 566 -29.61 12.69 35.30
CA ILE A 566 -28.30 12.06 35.52
C ILE A 566 -27.37 12.99 36.32
N GLU A 567 -27.29 14.27 35.96
CA GLU A 567 -26.50 15.27 36.71
C GLU A 567 -26.96 15.40 38.16
N ARG A 568 -28.28 15.43 38.42
CA ARG A 568 -28.83 15.49 39.78
C ARG A 568 -28.50 14.23 40.57
N LEU A 569 -28.71 13.04 40.02
CA LEU A 569 -28.45 11.78 40.71
C LEU A 569 -26.95 11.65 41.04
N HIS A 570 -26.07 11.93 40.08
CA HIS A 570 -24.63 11.93 40.28
C HIS A 570 -24.20 12.95 41.34
N GLY A 571 -24.75 14.17 41.30
CA GLY A 571 -24.46 15.22 42.28
C GLY A 571 -24.83 14.84 43.71
N LEU A 572 -25.98 14.20 43.92
CA LEU A 572 -26.41 13.69 45.24
C LEU A 572 -25.47 12.57 45.74
N VAL A 573 -25.25 11.54 44.91
CA VAL A 573 -24.40 10.39 45.27
C VAL A 573 -22.96 10.81 45.58
N HIS A 574 -22.34 11.63 44.72
CA HIS A 574 -20.95 12.05 44.91
C HIS A 574 -20.76 13.00 46.11
N SER A 575 -21.77 13.84 46.40
CA SER A 575 -21.80 14.69 47.61
C SER A 575 -21.84 13.86 48.89
N LEU A 576 -22.66 12.80 48.90
CA LEU A 576 -22.74 11.88 50.04
C LEU A 576 -21.46 11.06 50.19
N GLU A 577 -20.98 10.42 49.12
CA GLU A 577 -19.74 9.65 49.07
C GLU A 577 -18.56 10.45 49.63
N THR A 578 -18.32 11.65 49.10
CA THR A 578 -17.17 12.50 49.47
C THR A 578 -17.18 12.85 50.97
N ARG A 579 -18.35 13.04 51.57
CA ARG A 579 -18.47 13.33 53.01
C ARG A 579 -18.25 12.08 53.85
N VAL A 580 -18.85 10.95 53.49
CA VAL A 580 -18.71 9.67 54.20
C VAL A 580 -17.25 9.19 54.19
N GLN A 581 -16.59 9.16 53.02
CA GLN A 581 -15.18 8.78 52.90
C GLN A 581 -14.26 9.69 53.75
N ARG A 582 -14.55 10.99 53.79
CA ARG A 582 -13.75 11.95 54.59
C ARG A 582 -13.96 11.77 56.09
N THR A 583 -15.18 11.51 56.54
CA THR A 583 -15.44 11.12 57.94
C THR A 583 -14.74 9.81 58.29
N GLN A 584 -14.78 8.80 57.42
CA GLN A 584 -14.08 7.53 57.62
C GLN A 584 -12.57 7.73 57.76
N SER A 585 -11.96 8.56 56.90
CA SER A 585 -10.55 8.96 57.00
C SER A 585 -10.24 9.66 58.33
N ASN A 586 -11.14 10.52 58.83
CA ASN A 586 -10.97 11.17 60.12
C ASN A 586 -11.04 10.17 61.30
N VAL A 587 -11.95 9.19 61.27
CA VAL A 587 -12.00 8.09 62.27
C VAL A 587 -10.74 7.24 62.21
N GLU A 588 -10.24 6.95 61.01
CA GLU A 588 -9.01 6.18 60.82
C GLU A 588 -7.76 6.95 61.28
N GLN A 589 -7.75 8.29 61.16
CA GLN A 589 -6.73 9.14 61.78
C GLN A 589 -6.79 9.10 63.31
N ILE A 590 -7.99 9.15 63.93
CA ILE A 590 -8.17 8.97 65.38
C ILE A 590 -7.63 7.61 65.83
N ARG A 591 -7.99 6.52 65.15
CA ARG A 591 -7.44 5.17 65.39
C ARG A 591 -5.91 5.14 65.29
N ASN A 592 -5.34 5.78 64.26
CA ASN A 592 -3.89 5.82 64.07
C ASN A 592 -3.16 6.58 65.17
N ILE A 593 -3.66 7.75 65.58
CA ILE A 593 -3.19 8.54 66.74
C ILE A 593 -3.16 7.67 68.00
N MET A 594 -4.26 6.96 68.28
CA MET A 594 -4.36 6.06 69.43
C MET A 594 -3.42 4.83 69.30
N SER A 595 -3.22 4.31 68.09
CA SER A 595 -2.30 3.17 67.84
C SER A 595 -0.83 3.50 68.14
N ALA A 596 -0.42 4.76 67.91
CA ALA A 596 0.94 5.22 68.20
C ALA A 596 1.23 5.17 69.72
N TRP A 597 0.20 5.29 70.55
CA TRP A 597 0.34 5.25 72.02
C TRP A 597 0.53 3.84 72.57
N LEU A 598 -0.10 2.84 71.96
CA LEU A 598 0.11 1.42 72.28
C LEU A 598 1.58 1.00 72.08
N LYS A 599 2.24 1.58 71.07
CA LYS A 599 3.61 1.26 70.65
C LYS A 599 4.69 1.86 71.56
N MET A 600 4.36 2.79 72.47
CA MET A 600 5.35 3.51 73.28
C MET A 600 5.04 3.51 74.79
N PRO A 601 5.81 2.79 75.63
CA PRO A 601 5.66 2.87 77.09
C PRO A 601 6.22 4.19 77.65
N VAL A 602 5.58 4.71 78.69
CA VAL A 602 5.87 6.02 79.31
C VAL A 602 7.22 6.07 80.04
N PHE A 603 7.67 4.93 80.56
CA PHE A 603 9.02 4.80 81.11
C PHE A 603 9.77 3.77 80.29
N GLN A 604 10.93 4.18 79.80
CA GLN A 604 11.81 3.34 78.99
C GLN A 604 13.07 3.01 79.81
N ARG A 605 13.73 1.91 79.47
CA ARG A 605 15.05 1.57 80.01
C ARG A 605 16.11 2.43 79.31
N ARG A 606 17.18 2.81 80.01
CA ARG A 606 18.24 3.65 79.41
C ARG A 606 18.83 2.93 78.19
N ASP A 607 18.93 3.62 77.05
CA ASP A 607 19.26 3.10 75.71
C ASP A 607 18.33 2.02 75.13
N GLY A 608 17.13 1.80 75.68
CA GLY A 608 16.15 0.82 75.18
C GLY A 608 16.54 -0.66 75.38
N LYS A 609 17.69 -0.95 75.99
CA LYS A 609 18.20 -2.31 76.23
C LYS A 609 17.40 -3.00 77.34
N LYS A 610 17.26 -4.34 77.28
CA LYS A 610 16.55 -5.10 78.32
C LYS A 610 17.27 -5.10 79.67
N ASP A 611 18.60 -5.02 79.64
CA ASP A 611 19.46 -5.27 80.79
C ASP A 611 19.75 -4.01 81.63
N THR A 612 19.36 -2.83 81.13
CA THR A 612 19.48 -1.56 81.85
C THR A 612 18.27 -1.31 82.75
N LEU A 613 18.48 -0.56 83.84
CA LEU A 613 17.40 -0.14 84.73
C LEU A 613 16.45 0.86 84.03
N LEU A 614 15.23 0.95 84.55
CA LEU A 614 14.24 1.95 84.15
C LEU A 614 14.76 3.36 84.47
N CYS A 615 14.67 4.31 83.55
CA CYS A 615 15.21 5.66 83.75
C CYS A 615 14.27 6.48 84.66
N ILE A 616 14.45 6.35 85.98
CA ILE A 616 13.62 7.01 87.01
C ILE A 616 14.13 8.42 87.33
N GLU A 617 15.40 8.72 87.07
CA GLU A 617 16.04 10.02 87.30
C GLU A 617 15.28 11.14 86.55
N ASP A 618 14.99 10.90 85.27
CA ASP A 618 14.35 11.85 84.35
C ASP A 618 12.80 11.79 84.40
N ARG A 619 12.22 11.15 85.44
CA ARG A 619 10.78 10.84 85.54
C ARG A 619 9.86 12.03 85.33
N HIS A 620 10.23 13.21 85.85
CA HIS A 620 9.38 14.41 85.74
C HIS A 620 9.28 14.88 84.28
N GLU A 621 10.41 14.94 83.58
CA GLU A 621 10.48 15.36 82.17
C GLU A 621 9.78 14.35 81.25
N HIS A 622 9.98 13.04 81.44
CA HIS A 622 9.25 12.02 80.69
C HIS A 622 7.74 12.07 80.91
N THR A 623 7.29 12.31 82.15
CA THR A 623 5.86 12.44 82.46
C THR A 623 5.27 13.71 81.83
N GLN A 624 6.00 14.83 81.89
CA GLN A 624 5.61 16.11 81.30
C GLN A 624 5.55 16.03 79.76
N ARG A 625 6.56 15.41 79.14
CA ARG A 625 6.61 15.16 77.68
C ARG A 625 5.41 14.33 77.23
N ARG A 626 5.09 13.21 77.91
CA ARG A 626 3.89 12.43 77.55
C ARG A 626 2.59 13.18 77.82
N TYR A 627 2.51 14.00 78.87
CA TYR A 627 1.33 14.81 79.12
C TYR A 627 1.10 15.83 77.99
N ALA A 628 2.17 16.42 77.44
CA ALA A 628 2.10 17.28 76.25
C ALA A 628 1.68 16.49 75.00
N GLU A 629 2.24 15.30 74.76
CA GLU A 629 1.81 14.41 73.66
C GLU A 629 0.31 14.05 73.75
N ILE A 630 -0.18 13.72 74.95
CA ILE A 630 -1.60 13.40 75.20
C ILE A 630 -2.49 14.63 74.99
N SER A 631 -2.10 15.80 75.50
CA SER A 631 -2.86 17.04 75.33
C SER A 631 -2.93 17.49 73.85
N ALA A 632 -1.84 17.31 73.10
CA ALA A 632 -1.79 17.65 71.67
C ALA A 632 -2.71 16.74 70.85
N ALA A 633 -2.67 15.43 71.07
CA ALA A 633 -3.57 14.49 70.40
C ALA A 633 -5.04 14.67 70.81
N ALA A 634 -5.33 14.99 72.08
CA ALA A 634 -6.70 15.31 72.49
C ALA A 634 -7.25 16.53 71.72
N THR A 635 -6.41 17.54 71.49
CA THR A 635 -6.77 18.69 70.65
C THR A 635 -7.05 18.26 69.20
N GLU A 636 -6.22 17.37 68.64
CA GLU A 636 -6.39 16.88 67.27
C GLU A 636 -7.62 15.95 67.10
N ILE A 637 -7.91 15.09 68.08
CA ILE A 637 -9.11 14.25 68.09
C ILE A 637 -10.38 15.11 68.19
N HIS A 638 -10.38 16.15 69.02
CA HIS A 638 -11.47 17.13 69.04
C HIS A 638 -11.58 17.93 67.73
N ARG A 639 -10.46 18.23 67.06
CA ARG A 639 -10.45 18.87 65.73
C ARG A 639 -11.05 17.97 64.65
N LEU A 640 -10.74 16.67 64.67
CA LEU A 640 -11.29 15.67 63.74
C LEU A 640 -12.78 15.41 64.01
N LEU A 641 -13.23 15.46 65.26
CA LEU A 641 -14.66 15.45 65.62
C LEU A 641 -15.38 16.73 65.15
N ASP A 642 -14.78 17.91 65.32
CA ASP A 642 -15.32 19.18 64.85
C ASP A 642 -15.39 19.25 63.31
N ASP A 643 -14.45 18.65 62.58
CA ASP A 643 -14.55 18.45 61.12
C ASP A 643 -15.72 17.51 60.76
N ASN A 644 -15.87 16.38 61.47
CA ASN A 644 -16.96 15.41 61.23
C ASN A 644 -18.35 16.01 61.46
N LEU A 645 -18.50 16.90 62.46
CA LEU A 645 -19.75 17.63 62.71
C LEU A 645 -20.22 18.40 61.46
N LYS A 646 -19.29 19.03 60.72
CA LYS A 646 -19.59 19.78 59.49
C LYS A 646 -19.90 18.86 58.31
N LEU A 647 -19.19 17.74 58.20
CA LEU A 647 -19.39 16.75 57.13
C LEU A 647 -20.78 16.10 57.18
N PHE A 648 -21.34 15.90 58.38
CA PHE A 648 -22.73 15.47 58.56
C PHE A 648 -23.75 16.63 58.63
N GLY A 649 -23.34 17.89 58.47
CA GLY A 649 -24.23 19.05 58.54
C GLY A 649 -24.82 19.36 59.94
N MET A 650 -24.32 18.69 60.98
CA MET A 650 -24.89 18.70 62.33
C MET A 650 -24.54 19.95 63.16
N GLU A 651 -23.93 20.98 62.55
CA GLU A 651 -23.59 22.26 63.22
C GLU A 651 -24.80 22.94 63.88
N GLY A 652 -26.01 22.70 63.36
CA GLY A 652 -27.26 23.21 63.93
C GLY A 652 -27.84 22.40 65.09
N GLU A 653 -27.46 21.12 65.26
CA GLU A 653 -28.01 20.23 66.28
C GLU A 653 -26.93 19.41 67.03
N PRO A 654 -25.97 20.07 67.73
CA PRO A 654 -24.88 19.38 68.44
C PRO A 654 -25.33 18.54 69.65
N GLU A 655 -26.60 18.63 70.07
CA GLU A 655 -27.21 17.77 71.10
C GLU A 655 -28.15 16.68 70.50
N SER A 656 -28.17 16.51 69.17
CA SER A 656 -29.03 15.51 68.52
C SER A 656 -28.64 14.08 68.93
N PRO A 657 -29.60 13.18 69.25
CA PRO A 657 -29.31 11.81 69.67
C PRO A 657 -28.42 11.03 68.71
N ARG A 658 -28.60 11.22 67.39
CA ARG A 658 -27.77 10.58 66.34
C ARG A 658 -26.30 11.03 66.44
N TRP A 659 -26.06 12.33 66.59
CA TRP A 659 -24.70 12.87 66.75
C TRP A 659 -24.08 12.43 68.08
N LEU A 660 -24.84 12.43 69.18
CA LEU A 660 -24.36 11.97 70.48
C LEU A 660 -24.00 10.47 70.48
N ALA A 661 -24.72 9.64 69.71
CA ALA A 661 -24.36 8.23 69.50
C ALA A 661 -23.02 8.09 68.74
N TYR A 662 -22.80 8.89 67.70
CA TYR A 662 -21.53 8.92 66.95
C TYR A 662 -20.36 9.43 67.81
N VAL A 663 -20.55 10.45 68.63
CA VAL A 663 -19.53 10.91 69.61
C VAL A 663 -19.23 9.81 70.63
N ALA A 664 -20.24 9.10 71.14
CA ALA A 664 -20.05 7.98 72.06
C ALA A 664 -19.28 6.81 71.43
N PHE A 665 -19.46 6.55 70.12
CA PHE A 665 -18.66 5.59 69.35
C PHE A 665 -17.18 6.01 69.27
N VAL A 666 -16.88 7.29 69.01
CA VAL A 666 -15.49 7.79 69.01
C VAL A 666 -14.88 7.76 70.41
N ASP A 667 -15.64 8.12 71.46
CA ASP A 667 -15.20 8.00 72.86
C ASP A 667 -14.95 6.53 73.26
N ALA A 668 -15.66 5.56 72.70
CA ALA A 668 -15.38 4.14 72.90
C ALA A 668 -14.01 3.75 72.31
N ILE A 669 -13.69 4.16 71.07
CA ILE A 669 -12.38 3.94 70.43
C ILE A 669 -11.24 4.53 71.28
N VAL A 670 -11.41 5.76 71.77
CA VAL A 670 -10.40 6.46 72.58
C VAL A 670 -10.25 5.80 73.95
N SER A 671 -11.35 5.51 74.65
CA SER A 671 -11.30 4.93 76.00
C SER A 671 -10.76 3.51 76.01
N GLU A 672 -11.13 2.66 75.05
CA GLU A 672 -10.57 1.31 74.94
C GLU A 672 -9.06 1.36 74.63
N SER A 673 -8.64 2.24 73.72
CA SER A 673 -7.23 2.40 73.37
C SER A 673 -6.39 2.93 74.54
N LEU A 674 -6.94 3.81 75.38
CA LEU A 674 -6.31 4.23 76.63
C LEU A 674 -6.18 3.08 77.63
N LEU A 675 -7.22 2.26 77.80
CA LEU A 675 -7.20 1.08 78.66
C LEU A 675 -6.14 0.06 78.20
N ARG A 676 -6.09 -0.27 76.91
CA ARG A 676 -5.03 -1.11 76.30
C ARG A 676 -3.64 -0.51 76.54
N THR A 677 -3.46 0.81 76.35
CA THR A 677 -2.20 1.54 76.59
C THR A 677 -1.72 1.51 78.05
N ILE A 678 -2.63 1.34 79.01
CA ILE A 678 -2.32 1.13 80.43
C ILE A 678 -2.01 -0.35 80.70
N GLY A 679 -2.79 -1.28 80.14
CA GLY A 679 -2.62 -2.73 80.29
C GLY A 679 -1.24 -3.23 79.86
N CYS A 680 -0.75 -2.78 78.71
CA CYS A 680 0.59 -3.15 78.19
C CYS A 680 1.74 -2.81 79.16
N ARG A 681 1.55 -1.83 80.06
CA ARG A 681 2.55 -1.47 81.08
C ARG A 681 2.58 -2.48 82.22
N TYR A 682 1.44 -2.96 82.69
CA TYR A 682 1.38 -3.94 83.77
C TYR A 682 2.03 -5.27 83.36
N GLY A 683 1.77 -5.77 82.15
CA GLY A 683 2.46 -6.94 81.61
C GLY A 683 3.98 -6.77 81.45
N SER A 684 4.45 -5.53 81.28
CA SER A 684 5.89 -5.21 81.23
C SER A 684 6.55 -5.10 82.63
N PHE A 685 5.76 -4.93 83.69
CA PHE A 685 6.23 -4.85 85.08
C PHE A 685 6.13 -6.19 85.83
N THR A 686 5.21 -7.10 85.46
CA THR A 686 5.04 -8.40 86.14
C THR A 686 6.17 -9.40 85.89
N TYR A 687 6.96 -9.23 84.82
CA TYR A 687 8.18 -10.00 84.55
C TYR A 687 9.46 -9.38 85.18
N ALA A 688 9.31 -8.56 86.22
CA ALA A 688 10.41 -7.85 86.89
C ALA A 688 10.41 -8.01 88.42
N PHE A 689 10.04 -9.20 88.91
CA PHE A 689 10.22 -9.68 90.29
C PHE A 689 10.72 -11.13 90.27
#